data_AF-A0A661D094-F1
#
_entry.id   AF-A0A661D094-F1
#
_cell.length_a   1.000
_cell.length_b   1.000
_cell.length_c   1.000
_cell.angle_alpha   90.00
_cell.angle_beta   90.00
_cell.angle_gamma   90.00
#
_symmetry.space_group_name_H-M   'P 1'
#
loop_
_entity.id
_entity.type
_entity.pdbx_description
1 polymer ?
#
loop_
_entity_poly.entity_id
_entity_poly.type
_entity_poly.pdbx_seq_one_letter_code
_entity_poly.pdbx_strand_id
1 'polypeptide(L)'
;AQNQPDQIGYTFLKDGETEEINLTYAELEQRVRGIAAKLQNRAGERALLLYPTGLDYIAAFFGCLYAGVVAVPTYPPRRNRPVPRLAAIATEAGATVVLTINEILSDMSTRLVHTPELKDLHWVATDNLPTEIGSTWQAPDIHSYTLAFLQYTSGSTSTPKGVMVSHGNVLHNLEDIKQRSEVTPKTVSVTWLPSFHDMGLIEGLLQPLYTGYRVIFMPPVSFLQKTLRWLETISRYQATHSGGPNFAYDLCARKITPQQRETLDLSHWHLAYSGAEPIQKKTLEQFVETFQPCGFQANFFYPCYGLAENTAGVSAGIVKKGPIYCTIEAKALEKGQIVEISPMVEEVKYLIGCGHCATDTICVIVDPNSLTRCQPDIVGEIWISGPCVAQGYWNRPDETEQTFQAYLADTGDGPFLRTGDLGFFKNGELFVTGRLKDIIIVRGRNYYPQDLELTVEKSHPTLNAGSCAAFSVEKEGEERLVVAQEVERTALRKLDVDEVVNAIRQAISEQHELQVYAVLLLKTTTIPKTSSGKIQRRACRAGFLDGTLKTVASRQQDISITPVSVKALQLLQQLKTATSLAEYRALLPMYLQEQVAVTFKLPTNQISNKKKLIQMGLDSLMAVELRNRIRLELDVDIPLVKFMEDVSVLDLARQIKAQLMEIHASNTLVPLTAATTPHDRQALSIGQKELWLLSQLAQEQKSSVYHTAFPMQIRSKVDVIRLQKAFQTLIERHPSLRTTFTTTPKGEPIQKVHESHTISFEHIDASNWNDDELNKRVVEAYQRPFDLEQGPLLRVNLFTRANTDHVLLLTIHHLVVDGWSLWILLDELGIQLDTEAKNVLPSIKWSYTDYVHWQAQMLESAKGEHLWNYWKQQLVGELPILNLHTDHPRLSTRTLKGASIDFYLDQALTQKLKQLAHTEKTTLYTVLIAVFKILLYRHTNQKDILVGSPVAGRSLAEFENIVGYFTNIVVLRTALSDELTFKTFLRQVYGTVKNALAHQDYPFQLLVDRLQPNVEPGRSAFYDVMFILQKPHRATGIIDKLLLNKTVKWGWLDVELFQMEQQLGEFDLTLEMMEGGGSLYAHLKYRTDLFEASTIVLIAENFHTLLKQVVDNPNRRISELITHVGK
;
A
#
# COMPACT_ATOMS: atom_id res chain seq x y z
N ALA A 1 -28.99 -11.58 46.58
CA ALA A 1 -30.20 -11.16 47.31
C ALA A 1 -30.56 -12.11 48.45
N GLN A 2 -30.96 -13.37 48.17
CA GLN A 2 -31.39 -14.31 49.23
C GLN A 2 -30.30 -14.63 50.27
N ASN A 3 -29.06 -14.83 49.83
CA ASN A 3 -27.96 -15.24 50.72
C ASN A 3 -27.31 -14.07 51.50
N GLN A 4 -27.37 -12.86 50.95
CA GLN A 4 -26.68 -11.67 51.45
C GLN A 4 -27.54 -10.42 51.20
N PRO A 5 -28.71 -10.27 51.84
CA PRO A 5 -29.67 -9.21 51.53
C PRO A 5 -29.14 -7.81 51.83
N ASP A 6 -28.45 -7.64 52.96
CA ASP A 6 -27.98 -6.34 53.47
C ASP A 6 -26.63 -5.90 52.89
N GLN A 7 -25.99 -6.76 52.09
CA GLN A 7 -24.71 -6.42 51.47
C GLN A 7 -24.92 -5.36 50.38
N ILE A 8 -24.12 -4.29 50.45
CA ILE A 8 -24.04 -3.27 49.41
C ILE A 8 -23.38 -3.88 48.18
N GLY A 9 -24.15 -4.02 47.10
CA GLY A 9 -23.64 -4.51 45.82
C GLY A 9 -23.06 -3.39 44.96
N TYR A 10 -23.69 -2.21 44.99
CA TYR A 10 -23.37 -1.09 44.10
C TYR A 10 -23.34 0.23 44.88
N THR A 11 -22.25 0.99 44.73
CA THR A 11 -22.13 2.37 45.23
C THR A 11 -22.01 3.33 44.04
N PHE A 12 -22.80 4.40 43.97
CA PHE A 12 -22.70 5.43 42.95
C PHE A 12 -22.35 6.79 43.58
N LEU A 13 -21.31 7.45 43.05
CA LEU A 13 -20.88 8.78 43.48
C LEU A 13 -21.61 9.85 42.66
N LYS A 14 -22.68 10.41 43.21
CA LYS A 14 -23.61 11.30 42.49
C LYS A 14 -22.97 12.62 42.03
N ASP A 15 -22.16 13.22 42.89
CA ASP A 15 -21.33 14.40 42.61
C ASP A 15 -20.03 14.05 41.85
N GLY A 16 -19.75 12.75 41.71
CA GLY A 16 -18.51 12.20 41.18
C GLY A 16 -17.31 12.32 42.11
N GLU A 17 -17.51 12.65 43.39
CA GLU A 17 -16.46 12.80 44.38
C GLU A 17 -16.82 12.12 45.71
N THR A 18 -17.88 12.52 46.41
CA THR A 18 -18.14 12.15 47.82
C THR A 18 -19.55 11.72 48.16
N GLU A 19 -20.56 12.14 47.41
CA GLU A 19 -21.97 11.83 47.72
C GLU A 19 -22.30 10.39 47.28
N GLU A 20 -22.20 9.44 48.22
CA GLU A 20 -22.52 8.03 48.00
C GLU A 20 -24.03 7.78 47.98
N ILE A 21 -24.49 7.10 46.93
CA ILE A 21 -25.78 6.41 46.90
C ILE A 21 -25.49 4.92 46.85
N ASN A 22 -26.01 4.16 47.80
CA ASN A 22 -25.79 2.72 47.89
C ASN A 22 -27.04 1.94 47.47
N LEU A 23 -26.82 0.76 46.89
CA LEU A 23 -27.87 -0.21 46.57
C LEU A 23 -27.48 -1.56 47.15
N THR A 24 -28.26 -2.02 48.13
CA THR A 24 -28.14 -3.37 48.68
C THR A 24 -28.72 -4.41 47.72
N TYR A 25 -28.33 -5.67 47.87
CA TYR A 25 -28.91 -6.74 47.04
C TYR A 25 -30.41 -6.93 47.29
N ALA A 26 -30.92 -6.67 48.49
CA ALA A 26 -32.36 -6.73 48.77
C ALA A 26 -33.13 -5.60 48.06
N GLU A 27 -32.63 -4.37 48.12
CA GLU A 27 -33.25 -3.23 47.43
C GLU A 27 -33.19 -3.39 45.90
N LEU A 28 -32.07 -3.90 45.37
CA LEU A 28 -31.96 -4.22 43.94
C LEU A 28 -33.00 -5.26 43.53
N GLU A 29 -33.10 -6.38 44.25
CA GLU A 29 -34.07 -7.44 43.98
C GLU A 29 -35.52 -6.91 43.98
N GLN A 30 -35.85 -6.08 44.96
CA GLN A 30 -37.18 -5.48 45.09
C GLN A 30 -37.52 -4.60 43.88
N ARG A 31 -36.60 -3.72 43.46
CA ARG A 31 -36.78 -2.86 42.27
C ARG A 31 -36.86 -3.68 40.99
N VAL A 32 -35.97 -4.67 40.84
CA VAL A 32 -35.93 -5.57 39.68
C VAL A 32 -37.24 -6.32 39.52
N ARG A 33 -37.79 -6.90 40.59
CA ARG A 33 -39.09 -7.59 40.55
C ARG A 33 -40.24 -6.65 40.21
N GLY A 34 -40.24 -5.43 40.75
CA GLY A 34 -41.27 -4.42 40.43
C GLY A 34 -41.27 -4.06 38.95
N ILE A 35 -40.09 -3.83 38.37
CA ILE A 35 -39.92 -3.57 36.93
C ILE A 35 -40.31 -4.81 36.12
N ALA A 36 -39.87 -6.00 36.53
CA ALA A 36 -40.14 -7.24 35.81
C ALA A 36 -41.62 -7.59 35.77
N ALA A 37 -42.33 -7.50 36.89
CA ALA A 37 -43.78 -7.67 36.96
C ALA A 37 -44.54 -6.68 36.07
N LYS A 38 -44.06 -5.42 35.98
CA LYS A 38 -44.64 -4.42 35.07
C LYS A 38 -44.47 -4.80 33.60
N LEU A 39 -43.41 -5.53 33.26
CA LEU A 39 -43.03 -5.92 31.90
C LEU A 39 -43.44 -7.34 31.53
N GLN A 40 -43.99 -8.13 32.46
CA GLN A 40 -44.13 -9.58 32.32
C GLN A 40 -44.94 -10.04 31.09
N ASN A 41 -45.91 -9.25 30.64
CA ASN A 41 -46.70 -9.54 29.44
C ASN A 41 -45.99 -9.19 28.11
N ARG A 42 -44.71 -8.79 28.17
CA ARG A 42 -43.89 -8.35 27.03
C ARG A 42 -42.67 -9.25 26.80
N ALA A 43 -42.66 -10.46 27.37
CA ALA A 43 -41.57 -11.40 27.17
C ALA A 43 -41.25 -11.58 25.68
N GLY A 44 -39.98 -11.52 25.31
CA GLY A 44 -39.52 -11.55 23.93
C GLY A 44 -39.62 -10.21 23.18
N GLU A 45 -40.11 -9.12 23.77
CA GLU A 45 -40.03 -7.77 23.20
C GLU A 45 -38.65 -7.11 23.44
N ARG A 46 -38.39 -5.93 22.85
CA ARG A 46 -37.17 -5.12 23.07
C ARG A 46 -37.47 -3.85 23.86
N ALA A 47 -36.67 -3.59 24.89
CA ALA A 47 -36.77 -2.42 25.75
C ALA A 47 -35.57 -1.48 25.63
N LEU A 48 -35.80 -0.25 25.17
CA LEU A 48 -34.77 0.79 25.22
C LEU A 48 -34.54 1.23 26.67
N LEU A 49 -33.29 1.23 27.10
CA LEU A 49 -32.91 1.72 28.43
C LEU A 49 -32.37 3.14 28.34
N LEU A 50 -33.17 4.15 28.73
CA LEU A 50 -32.81 5.57 28.71
C LEU A 50 -32.66 6.11 30.13
N TYR A 51 -31.47 5.98 30.68
CA TYR A 51 -31.17 6.39 32.05
C TYR A 51 -29.95 7.31 32.10
N PRO A 52 -29.90 8.26 33.05
CA PRO A 52 -28.63 8.89 33.41
C PRO A 52 -27.68 7.82 33.98
N THR A 53 -26.39 8.14 34.07
CA THR A 53 -25.48 7.27 34.83
C THR A 53 -25.93 7.23 36.28
N GLY A 54 -26.13 6.03 36.82
CA GLY A 54 -26.64 5.83 38.17
C GLY A 54 -27.19 4.42 38.38
N LEU A 55 -27.76 4.19 39.56
CA LEU A 55 -28.21 2.87 40.02
C LEU A 55 -29.52 2.41 39.37
N ASP A 56 -30.37 3.33 38.91
CA ASP A 56 -31.66 2.98 38.30
C ASP A 56 -31.51 2.19 36.99
N TYR A 57 -30.45 2.48 36.22
CA TYR A 57 -30.10 1.71 35.03
C TYR A 57 -29.89 0.21 35.36
N ILE A 58 -29.27 -0.08 36.51
CA ILE A 58 -28.96 -1.44 36.96
C ILE A 58 -30.24 -2.21 37.22
N ALA A 59 -31.16 -1.60 37.98
CA ALA A 59 -32.47 -2.19 38.27
C ALA A 59 -33.28 -2.40 36.98
N ALA A 60 -33.26 -1.46 36.05
CA ALA A 60 -33.96 -1.58 34.77
C ALA A 60 -33.39 -2.69 33.88
N PHE A 61 -32.06 -2.80 33.79
CA PHE A 61 -31.40 -3.85 33.00
C PHE A 61 -31.77 -5.24 33.51
N PHE A 62 -31.62 -5.49 34.82
CA PHE A 62 -32.02 -6.78 35.40
C PHE A 62 -33.53 -6.99 35.38
N GLY A 63 -34.33 -5.92 35.49
CA GLY A 63 -35.79 -5.98 35.35
C GLY A 63 -36.23 -6.50 33.98
N CYS A 64 -35.54 -6.10 32.90
CA CYS A 64 -35.76 -6.68 31.57
C CYS A 64 -35.45 -8.19 31.56
N LEU A 65 -34.29 -8.58 32.09
CA LEU A 65 -33.90 -10.00 32.15
C LEU A 65 -34.90 -10.84 32.96
N TYR A 66 -35.36 -10.32 34.10
CA TYR A 66 -36.37 -10.98 34.95
C TYR A 66 -37.76 -11.02 34.30
N ALA A 67 -38.04 -10.20 33.28
CA ALA A 67 -39.27 -10.25 32.51
C ALA A 67 -39.16 -11.09 31.23
N GLY A 68 -37.97 -11.61 30.89
CA GLY A 68 -37.71 -12.21 29.58
C GLY A 68 -37.76 -11.20 28.43
N VAL A 69 -37.61 -9.90 28.73
CA VAL A 69 -37.54 -8.82 27.75
C VAL A 69 -36.09 -8.60 27.37
N VAL A 70 -35.81 -8.44 26.07
CA VAL A 70 -34.44 -8.19 25.60
C VAL A 70 -34.09 -6.73 25.86
N ALA A 71 -33.10 -6.50 26.71
CA ALA A 71 -32.65 -5.14 27.02
C ALA A 71 -31.93 -4.53 25.81
N VAL A 72 -32.11 -3.23 25.60
CA VAL A 72 -31.38 -2.45 24.59
C VAL A 72 -30.70 -1.28 25.28
N PRO A 73 -29.46 -1.48 25.78
CA PRO A 73 -28.64 -0.42 26.36
C PRO A 73 -28.48 0.76 25.41
N THR A 74 -28.95 1.95 25.81
CA THR A 74 -28.83 3.16 24.99
C THR A 74 -28.43 4.37 25.84
N TYR A 75 -27.98 5.43 25.18
CA TYR A 75 -27.60 6.67 25.86
C TYR A 75 -28.81 7.59 25.99
N PRO A 76 -28.97 8.28 27.13
CA PRO A 76 -30.03 9.28 27.28
C PRO A 76 -29.74 10.49 26.36
N PRO A 77 -30.78 11.06 25.70
CA PRO A 77 -30.60 12.22 24.84
C PRO A 77 -30.22 13.47 25.65
N ARG A 78 -29.08 14.10 25.32
CA ARG A 78 -28.70 15.40 25.91
C ARG A 78 -29.54 16.54 25.30
N ARG A 79 -29.80 17.61 26.06
CA ARG A 79 -30.63 18.78 25.63
C ARG A 79 -30.26 19.35 24.25
N ASN A 80 -28.98 19.32 23.86
CA ASN A 80 -28.48 19.88 22.59
C ASN A 80 -27.95 18.82 21.59
N ARG A 81 -28.33 17.54 21.71
CA ARG A 81 -27.86 16.47 20.80
C ARG A 81 -28.99 15.90 19.93
N PRO A 82 -28.68 15.49 18.69
CA PRO A 82 -29.65 14.92 17.75
C PRO A 82 -30.23 13.59 18.26
N VAL A 83 -31.56 13.51 18.28
CA VAL A 83 -32.41 12.31 18.52
C VAL A 83 -32.37 11.25 17.39
N PRO A 84 -32.06 11.57 16.10
CA PRO A 84 -32.08 10.60 14.99
C PRO A 84 -31.37 9.27 15.21
N ARG A 85 -30.23 9.23 15.92
CA ARG A 85 -29.55 7.96 16.20
C ARG A 85 -30.34 7.09 17.20
N LEU A 86 -30.97 7.70 18.19
CA LEU A 86 -31.81 6.97 19.14
C LEU A 86 -33.06 6.41 18.45
N ALA A 87 -33.69 7.22 17.58
CA ALA A 87 -34.80 6.76 16.74
C ALA A 87 -34.36 5.61 15.81
N ALA A 88 -33.19 5.71 15.18
CA ALA A 88 -32.66 4.63 14.34
C ALA A 88 -32.41 3.32 15.12
N ILE A 89 -31.91 3.42 16.35
CA ILE A 89 -31.75 2.25 17.24
C ILE A 89 -33.12 1.67 17.61
N ALA A 90 -34.09 2.51 17.96
CA ALA A 90 -35.44 2.08 18.31
C ALA A 90 -36.11 1.30 17.17
N THR A 91 -36.05 1.85 15.95
CA THR A 91 -36.61 1.24 14.75
C THR A 91 -35.90 -0.06 14.42
N GLU A 92 -34.57 -0.09 14.41
CA GLU A 92 -33.81 -1.28 14.04
C GLU A 92 -33.99 -2.43 15.05
N ALA A 93 -34.01 -2.11 16.35
CA ALA A 93 -34.28 -3.06 17.43
C ALA A 93 -35.70 -3.65 17.36
N GLY A 94 -36.62 -2.99 16.65
CA GLY A 94 -38.05 -3.21 16.79
C GLY A 94 -38.48 -3.02 18.24
N ALA A 95 -37.98 -1.97 18.90
CA ALA A 95 -38.31 -1.70 20.30
C ALA A 95 -39.80 -1.35 20.42
N THR A 96 -40.41 -1.80 21.52
CA THR A 96 -41.84 -1.60 21.81
C THR A 96 -42.06 -0.87 23.13
N VAL A 97 -41.01 -0.78 23.95
CA VAL A 97 -41.04 -0.16 25.28
C VAL A 97 -39.78 0.66 25.51
N VAL A 98 -39.91 1.75 26.26
CA VAL A 98 -38.82 2.59 26.73
C VAL A 98 -38.87 2.62 28.24
N LEU A 99 -37.79 2.19 28.89
CA LEU A 99 -37.61 2.30 30.32
C LEU A 99 -36.77 3.54 30.63
N THR A 100 -37.25 4.36 31.55
CA THR A 100 -36.59 5.61 31.94
C THR A 100 -37.00 6.03 33.36
N ILE A 101 -36.61 7.24 33.76
CA ILE A 101 -37.06 7.90 35.00
C ILE A 101 -38.00 9.08 34.68
N ASN A 102 -38.83 9.51 35.64
CA ASN A 102 -39.80 10.59 35.42
C ASN A 102 -39.20 11.90 34.92
N GLU A 103 -37.98 12.23 35.36
CA GLU A 103 -37.27 13.43 34.93
C GLU A 103 -37.06 13.43 33.40
N ILE A 104 -36.53 12.33 32.86
CA ILE A 104 -36.27 12.17 31.43
C ILE A 104 -37.59 12.03 30.65
N LEU A 105 -38.55 11.28 31.19
CA LEU A 105 -39.87 11.14 30.58
C LEU A 105 -40.55 12.50 30.38
N SER A 106 -40.48 13.36 31.41
CA SER A 106 -41.01 14.72 31.37
C SER A 106 -40.29 15.59 30.33
N ASP A 107 -38.96 15.60 30.31
CA ASP A 107 -38.17 16.33 29.29
C ASP A 107 -38.52 15.86 27.86
N MET A 108 -38.62 14.55 27.67
CA MET A 108 -38.87 13.93 26.36
C MET A 108 -40.30 14.14 25.86
N SER A 109 -41.30 14.19 26.73
CA SER A 109 -42.71 14.41 26.35
C SER A 109 -42.92 15.64 25.45
N THR A 110 -42.11 16.69 25.64
CA THR A 110 -42.14 17.92 24.82
C THR A 110 -41.37 17.79 23.50
N ARG A 111 -40.38 16.89 23.42
CA ARG A 111 -39.47 16.70 22.28
C ARG A 111 -39.94 15.62 21.30
N LEU A 112 -40.73 14.65 21.77
CA LEU A 112 -41.26 13.52 20.99
C LEU A 112 -42.28 13.92 19.92
N VAL A 113 -42.79 15.16 19.95
CA VAL A 113 -43.73 15.70 18.95
C VAL A 113 -43.16 15.61 17.52
N HIS A 114 -41.83 15.66 17.37
CA HIS A 114 -41.14 15.65 16.08
C HIS A 114 -40.40 14.33 15.78
N THR A 115 -40.69 13.25 16.51
CA THR A 115 -40.03 11.93 16.31
C THR A 115 -41.05 10.79 16.51
N PRO A 116 -41.88 10.51 15.49
CA PRO A 116 -42.95 9.50 15.56
C PRO A 116 -42.45 8.13 16.04
N GLU A 117 -41.24 7.74 15.63
CA GLU A 117 -40.62 6.45 15.94
C GLU A 117 -40.43 6.21 17.44
N LEU A 118 -40.26 7.27 18.23
CA LEU A 118 -40.14 7.19 19.68
C LEU A 118 -41.45 7.52 20.40
N LYS A 119 -42.33 8.29 19.75
CA LYS A 119 -43.61 8.72 20.31
C LYS A 119 -44.56 7.56 20.53
N ASP A 120 -44.57 6.59 19.62
CA ASP A 120 -45.52 5.48 19.63
C ASP A 120 -45.10 4.32 20.55
N LEU A 121 -43.90 4.40 21.14
CA LEU A 121 -43.41 3.41 22.09
C LEU A 121 -44.11 3.52 23.45
N HIS A 122 -44.17 2.41 24.19
CA HIS A 122 -44.68 2.45 25.56
C HIS A 122 -43.62 2.95 26.53
N TRP A 123 -43.77 4.16 27.04
CA TRP A 123 -42.83 4.74 28.01
C TRP A 123 -43.19 4.35 29.44
N VAL A 124 -42.22 3.84 30.19
CA VAL A 124 -42.37 3.42 31.58
C VAL A 124 -41.32 4.13 32.43
N ALA A 125 -41.79 4.96 33.36
CA ALA A 125 -40.96 5.52 34.42
C ALA A 125 -40.81 4.48 35.55
N THR A 126 -39.59 4.03 35.81
CA THR A 126 -39.33 2.93 36.76
C THR A 126 -39.10 3.39 38.20
N ASP A 127 -38.82 4.67 38.41
CA ASP A 127 -38.55 5.31 39.71
C ASP A 127 -39.80 5.50 40.59
N ASN A 128 -41.01 5.37 40.02
CA ASN A 128 -42.29 5.54 40.73
C ASN A 128 -43.16 4.26 40.75
N LEU A 129 -42.59 3.08 40.49
CA LEU A 129 -43.37 1.84 40.49
C LEU A 129 -43.78 1.45 41.93
N PRO A 130 -45.06 1.12 42.17
CA PRO A 130 -45.50 0.61 43.47
C PRO A 130 -44.77 -0.68 43.82
N THR A 131 -44.17 -0.70 45.00
CA THR A 131 -43.37 -1.80 45.53
C THR A 131 -44.13 -3.14 45.54
N GLU A 132 -45.44 -3.10 45.78
CA GLU A 132 -46.32 -4.26 45.91
C GLU A 132 -46.43 -5.07 44.61
N ILE A 133 -46.25 -4.42 43.44
CA ILE A 133 -46.32 -5.06 42.12
C ILE A 133 -45.25 -6.16 41.98
N GLY A 134 -44.11 -6.04 42.66
CA GLY A 134 -43.06 -7.06 42.61
C GLY A 134 -43.49 -8.43 43.17
N SER A 135 -44.56 -8.48 43.97
CA SER A 135 -45.13 -9.74 44.48
C SER A 135 -45.87 -10.55 43.40
N THR A 136 -46.30 -9.92 42.31
CA THR A 136 -47.01 -10.59 41.21
C THR A 136 -46.06 -11.15 40.15
N TRP A 137 -44.75 -10.90 40.27
CA TRP A 137 -43.75 -11.38 39.33
C TRP A 137 -43.72 -12.91 39.29
N GLN A 138 -43.63 -13.46 38.08
CA GLN A 138 -43.32 -14.88 37.86
C GLN A 138 -42.07 -14.99 37.01
N ALA A 139 -41.24 -15.98 37.34
CA ALA A 139 -40.01 -16.23 36.61
C ALA A 139 -40.30 -16.61 35.15
N PRO A 140 -39.63 -15.97 34.17
CA PRO A 140 -39.75 -16.33 32.77
C PRO A 140 -38.99 -17.62 32.48
N ASP A 141 -39.37 -18.32 31.41
CA ASP A 141 -38.63 -19.47 30.89
C ASP A 141 -37.45 -18.98 30.04
N ILE A 142 -36.22 -19.10 30.58
CA ILE A 142 -34.99 -18.60 29.96
C ILE A 142 -33.99 -19.74 29.83
N HIS A 143 -33.39 -19.86 28.65
CA HIS A 143 -32.33 -20.81 28.35
C HIS A 143 -31.03 -20.09 27.97
N SER A 144 -29.92 -20.82 27.84
CA SER A 144 -28.62 -20.25 27.50
C SER A 144 -28.61 -19.52 26.16
N TYR A 145 -29.38 -19.99 25.17
CA TYR A 145 -29.48 -19.35 23.85
C TYR A 145 -30.51 -18.20 23.80
N THR A 146 -31.25 -17.94 24.89
CA THR A 146 -32.18 -16.81 24.94
C THR A 146 -31.39 -15.50 24.91
N LEU A 147 -31.83 -14.53 24.11
CA LEU A 147 -31.22 -13.20 24.05
C LEU A 147 -31.37 -12.46 25.39
N ALA A 148 -30.26 -11.98 25.93
CA ALA A 148 -30.25 -11.13 27.11
C ALA A 148 -30.37 -9.65 26.72
N PHE A 149 -29.56 -9.21 25.76
CA PHE A 149 -29.58 -7.83 25.29
C PHE A 149 -29.08 -7.68 23.84
N LEU A 150 -29.46 -6.57 23.22
CA LEU A 150 -28.89 -6.11 21.95
C LEU A 150 -27.84 -5.02 22.23
N GLN A 151 -26.57 -5.35 22.04
CA GLN A 151 -25.50 -4.37 22.17
C GLN A 151 -25.34 -3.59 20.87
N TYR A 152 -25.74 -2.32 20.87
CA TYR A 152 -25.48 -1.48 19.71
C TYR A 152 -24.03 -1.05 19.67
N THR A 153 -23.36 -1.33 18.57
CA THR A 153 -21.97 -0.92 18.36
C THR A 153 -21.89 0.61 18.33
N SER A 154 -20.79 1.17 18.84
CA SER A 154 -20.58 2.62 18.94
C SER A 154 -20.44 3.35 17.58
N GLY A 155 -20.64 2.64 16.47
CA GLY A 155 -20.96 3.16 15.13
C GLY A 155 -19.99 4.21 14.59
N SER A 156 -18.91 3.76 13.95
CA SER A 156 -18.24 4.52 12.90
C SER A 156 -18.96 4.39 11.53
N THR A 157 -19.92 3.46 11.41
CA THR A 157 -20.86 3.34 10.28
C THR A 157 -22.04 4.29 10.44
N SER A 158 -22.60 4.78 9.33
CA SER A 158 -23.78 5.65 9.30
C SER A 158 -25.05 4.98 9.85
N THR A 159 -25.10 3.65 9.92
CA THR A 159 -26.21 2.85 10.48
C THR A 159 -25.78 2.07 11.73
N PRO A 160 -26.55 2.14 12.86
CA PRO A 160 -26.34 1.29 14.04
C PRO A 160 -26.61 -0.19 13.71
N LYS A 161 -25.88 -1.09 14.37
CA LYS A 161 -26.09 -2.55 14.31
C LYS A 161 -26.24 -3.09 15.72
N GLY A 162 -27.30 -3.86 15.98
CA GLY A 162 -27.51 -4.53 17.26
C GLY A 162 -26.87 -5.91 17.29
N VAL A 163 -25.86 -6.12 18.12
CA VAL A 163 -25.24 -7.44 18.36
C VAL A 163 -26.14 -8.26 19.28
N MET A 164 -26.49 -9.47 18.86
CA MET A 164 -27.39 -10.38 19.57
C MET A 164 -26.64 -11.18 20.66
N VAL A 165 -26.66 -10.68 21.89
CA VAL A 165 -25.96 -11.31 23.02
C VAL A 165 -26.92 -12.18 23.83
N SER A 166 -26.59 -13.47 23.98
CA SER A 166 -27.39 -14.42 24.76
C SER A 166 -26.98 -14.52 26.22
N HIS A 167 -27.87 -15.06 27.07
CA HIS A 167 -27.55 -15.35 28.47
C HIS A 167 -26.33 -16.27 28.62
N GLY A 168 -26.19 -17.26 27.74
CA GLY A 168 -25.06 -18.18 27.68
C GLY A 168 -23.76 -17.46 27.37
N ASN A 169 -23.74 -16.57 26.38
CA ASN A 169 -22.56 -15.77 26.07
C ASN A 169 -22.11 -14.93 27.28
N VAL A 170 -23.07 -14.30 27.97
CA VAL A 170 -22.80 -13.47 29.16
C VAL A 170 -22.21 -14.32 30.28
N LEU A 171 -22.88 -15.40 30.67
CA LEU A 171 -22.42 -16.24 31.79
C LEU A 171 -21.03 -16.83 31.53
N HIS A 172 -20.77 -17.24 30.29
CA HIS A 172 -19.46 -17.74 29.88
C HIS A 172 -18.38 -16.68 30.04
N ASN A 173 -18.60 -15.49 29.49
CA ASN A 173 -17.63 -14.40 29.61
C ASN A 173 -17.42 -13.99 31.07
N LEU A 174 -18.46 -13.99 31.92
CA LEU A 174 -18.31 -13.63 33.33
C LEU A 174 -17.45 -14.62 34.11
N GLU A 175 -17.53 -15.92 33.80
CA GLU A 175 -16.65 -16.93 34.39
C GLU A 175 -15.23 -16.81 33.84
N ASP A 176 -15.07 -16.54 32.55
CA ASP A 176 -13.74 -16.30 31.94
C ASP A 176 -13.05 -15.05 32.53
N ILE A 177 -13.75 -13.92 32.66
CA ILE A 177 -13.23 -12.71 33.34
C ILE A 177 -12.88 -13.03 34.80
N LYS A 178 -13.71 -13.80 35.50
CA LYS A 178 -13.44 -14.19 36.89
C LYS A 178 -12.12 -14.94 37.02
N GLN A 179 -11.87 -15.89 36.13
CA GLN A 179 -10.65 -16.69 36.12
C GLN A 179 -9.43 -15.86 35.72
N ARG A 180 -9.50 -15.11 34.61
CA ARG A 180 -8.35 -14.36 34.08
C ARG A 180 -7.95 -13.15 34.93
N SER A 181 -8.93 -12.44 35.47
CA SER A 181 -8.71 -11.24 36.29
C SER A 181 -8.54 -11.55 37.79
N GLU A 182 -8.60 -12.83 38.18
CA GLU A 182 -8.47 -13.29 39.57
C GLU A 182 -9.38 -12.55 40.57
N VAL A 183 -10.59 -12.16 40.14
CA VAL A 183 -11.52 -11.42 41.02
C VAL A 183 -12.14 -12.36 42.06
N THR A 184 -12.30 -11.84 43.27
CA THR A 184 -12.86 -12.56 44.42
C THR A 184 -13.91 -11.70 45.13
N PRO A 185 -14.72 -12.23 46.06
CA PRO A 185 -15.63 -11.40 46.86
C PRO A 185 -14.96 -10.26 47.65
N LYS A 186 -13.63 -10.33 47.86
CA LYS A 186 -12.84 -9.28 48.52
C LYS A 186 -12.37 -8.18 47.56
N THR A 187 -12.56 -8.36 46.26
CA THR A 187 -12.24 -7.36 45.26
C THR A 187 -13.02 -6.08 45.53
N VAL A 188 -12.36 -4.94 45.35
CA VAL A 188 -13.00 -3.63 45.29
C VAL A 188 -12.67 -3.04 43.93
N SER A 189 -13.70 -2.66 43.16
CA SER A 189 -13.50 -2.03 41.86
C SER A 189 -14.05 -0.61 41.79
N VAL A 190 -13.40 0.22 40.97
CA VAL A 190 -13.85 1.58 40.64
C VAL A 190 -14.01 1.68 39.13
N THR A 191 -15.13 2.22 38.68
CA THR A 191 -15.37 2.43 37.24
C THR A 191 -16.10 3.73 36.97
N TRP A 192 -15.68 4.40 35.91
CA TRP A 192 -16.36 5.57 35.33
C TRP A 192 -16.89 5.28 33.93
N LEU A 193 -16.76 4.03 33.47
CA LEU A 193 -17.15 3.63 32.12
C LEU A 193 -18.68 3.68 31.99
N PRO A 194 -19.22 4.15 30.86
CA PRO A 194 -20.67 4.23 30.71
C PRO A 194 -21.29 2.82 30.69
N SER A 195 -22.30 2.60 31.54
CA SER A 195 -22.96 1.30 31.74
C SER A 195 -23.74 0.78 30.53
N PHE A 196 -23.97 1.62 29.52
CA PHE A 196 -24.62 1.24 28.26
C PHE A 196 -23.65 0.79 27.16
N HIS A 197 -22.34 0.82 27.43
CA HIS A 197 -21.33 0.17 26.58
C HIS A 197 -20.95 -1.18 27.19
N ASP A 198 -20.62 -2.14 26.34
CA ASP A 198 -20.23 -3.51 26.68
C ASP A 198 -19.22 -3.63 27.83
N MET A 199 -18.10 -2.91 27.80
CA MET A 199 -17.07 -2.96 28.85
C MET A 199 -17.61 -2.42 30.19
N GLY A 200 -18.37 -1.32 30.16
CA GLY A 200 -18.98 -0.74 31.36
C GLY A 200 -20.13 -1.58 31.92
N LEU A 201 -20.89 -2.25 31.03
CA LEU A 201 -21.98 -3.14 31.38
C LEU A 201 -21.44 -4.46 31.97
N ILE A 202 -20.56 -5.14 31.25
CA ILE A 202 -20.11 -6.48 31.61
C ILE A 202 -19.12 -6.41 32.78
N GLU A 203 -18.01 -5.68 32.64
CA GLU A 203 -16.99 -5.62 33.70
C GLU A 203 -17.43 -4.74 34.88
N GLY A 204 -18.13 -3.64 34.56
CA GLY A 204 -18.55 -2.67 35.56
C GLY A 204 -19.79 -3.09 36.34
N LEU A 205 -20.78 -3.72 35.70
CA LEU A 205 -22.09 -3.98 36.32
C LEU A 205 -22.35 -5.48 36.55
N LEU A 206 -22.06 -6.35 35.59
CA LEU A 206 -22.40 -7.78 35.68
C LEU A 206 -21.35 -8.59 36.45
N GLN A 207 -20.06 -8.38 36.21
CA GLN A 207 -18.96 -9.09 36.88
C GLN A 207 -18.97 -8.95 38.41
N PRO A 208 -19.20 -7.74 39.00
CA PRO A 208 -19.27 -7.59 40.44
C PRO A 208 -20.42 -8.39 41.06
N LEU A 209 -21.57 -8.45 40.39
CA LEU A 209 -22.70 -9.26 40.86
C LEU A 209 -22.42 -10.75 40.76
N TYR A 210 -21.84 -11.20 39.64
CA TYR A 210 -21.53 -12.61 39.40
C TYR A 210 -20.56 -13.16 40.44
N THR A 211 -19.56 -12.37 40.83
CA THR A 211 -18.53 -12.78 41.79
C THR A 211 -18.86 -12.38 43.23
N GLY A 212 -19.75 -11.40 43.44
CA GLY A 212 -20.18 -10.91 44.75
C GLY A 212 -19.23 -9.89 45.40
N TYR A 213 -18.58 -9.04 44.60
CA TYR A 213 -17.61 -8.05 45.08
C TYR A 213 -18.13 -6.61 44.97
N ARG A 214 -17.52 -5.68 45.71
CA ARG A 214 -17.98 -4.27 45.78
C ARG A 214 -17.49 -3.47 44.58
N VAL A 215 -18.39 -2.71 43.96
CA VAL A 215 -18.07 -1.78 42.87
C VAL A 215 -18.55 -0.35 43.18
N ILE A 216 -17.69 0.62 42.86
CA ILE A 216 -17.93 2.06 43.00
C ILE A 216 -18.00 2.68 41.61
N PHE A 217 -19.14 3.27 41.27
CA PHE A 217 -19.38 3.96 40.01
C PHE A 217 -19.22 5.46 40.19
N MET A 218 -18.69 6.10 39.16
CA MET A 218 -18.76 7.54 39.02
C MET A 218 -19.22 7.94 37.62
N PRO A 219 -19.85 9.13 37.46
CA PRO A 219 -20.26 9.59 36.14
C PRO A 219 -19.05 9.75 35.20
N PRO A 220 -19.13 9.29 33.94
CA PRO A 220 -18.05 9.51 32.96
C PRO A 220 -17.67 10.99 32.81
N VAL A 221 -18.66 11.88 32.92
CA VAL A 221 -18.45 13.34 32.86
C VAL A 221 -17.58 13.84 34.01
N SER A 222 -17.67 13.25 35.19
CA SER A 222 -16.90 13.64 36.37
C SER A 222 -15.40 13.41 36.15
N PHE A 223 -15.03 12.25 35.59
CA PHE A 223 -13.66 11.98 35.16
C PHE A 223 -13.18 12.96 34.08
N LEU A 224 -14.00 13.17 33.03
CA LEU A 224 -13.62 14.06 31.93
C LEU A 224 -13.45 15.53 32.35
N GLN A 225 -14.22 15.99 33.34
CA GLN A 225 -14.13 17.33 33.90
C GLN A 225 -12.89 17.49 34.80
N LYS A 226 -12.61 16.52 35.67
CA LYS A 226 -11.49 16.53 36.61
C LYS A 226 -10.92 15.11 36.72
N THR A 227 -9.85 14.85 35.98
CA THR A 227 -9.23 13.51 35.86
C THR A 227 -8.73 12.95 37.18
N LEU A 228 -8.29 13.82 38.10
CA LEU A 228 -7.85 13.46 39.45
C LEU A 228 -8.90 12.66 40.24
N ARG A 229 -10.21 12.91 40.00
CA ARG A 229 -11.31 12.27 40.74
C ARG A 229 -11.28 10.75 40.65
N TRP A 230 -10.82 10.21 39.53
CA TRP A 230 -10.70 8.77 39.34
C TRP A 230 -9.66 8.18 40.28
N LEU A 231 -8.47 8.78 40.36
CA LEU A 231 -7.39 8.31 41.23
C LEU A 231 -7.68 8.57 42.72
N GLU A 232 -8.33 9.70 43.05
CA GLU A 232 -8.83 9.98 44.41
C GLU A 232 -9.83 8.91 44.86
N THR A 233 -10.73 8.50 43.97
CA THR A 233 -11.70 7.43 44.25
C THR A 233 -10.99 6.10 44.46
N ILE A 234 -10.05 5.73 43.58
CA ILE A 234 -9.24 4.49 43.75
C ILE A 234 -8.54 4.50 45.11
N SER A 235 -7.91 5.62 45.47
CA SER A 235 -7.18 5.75 46.73
C SER A 235 -8.10 5.66 47.95
N ARG A 236 -9.22 6.40 47.94
CA ARG A 236 -10.16 6.43 49.07
C ARG A 236 -10.75 5.06 49.38
N TYR A 237 -11.14 4.32 48.35
CA TYR A 237 -11.78 3.00 48.52
C TYR A 237 -10.77 1.86 48.49
N GLN A 238 -9.46 2.15 48.42
CA GLN A 238 -8.39 1.15 48.27
C GLN A 238 -8.71 0.14 47.17
N ALA A 239 -9.17 0.67 46.02
CA ALA A 239 -9.68 -0.16 44.94
C ALA A 239 -8.57 -1.02 44.36
N THR A 240 -8.86 -2.32 44.25
CA THR A 240 -7.94 -3.31 43.70
C THR A 240 -7.97 -3.40 42.19
N HIS A 241 -9.12 -3.08 41.60
CA HIS A 241 -9.39 -3.23 40.17
C HIS A 241 -10.00 -1.94 39.63
N SER A 242 -9.46 -1.44 38.53
CA SER A 242 -9.95 -0.24 37.87
C SER A 242 -9.28 -0.13 36.51
N GLY A 243 -9.88 0.58 35.57
CA GLY A 243 -9.25 0.74 34.27
C GLY A 243 -10.11 1.49 33.27
N GLY A 244 -9.61 1.55 32.06
CA GLY A 244 -10.26 2.24 30.96
C GLY A 244 -9.39 2.30 29.72
N PRO A 245 -9.82 3.05 28.70
CA PRO A 245 -9.06 3.21 27.46
C PRO A 245 -7.69 3.86 27.70
N ASN A 246 -6.73 3.62 26.81
CA ASN A 246 -5.36 4.14 26.89
C ASN A 246 -5.29 5.67 27.13
N PHE A 247 -6.19 6.46 26.52
CA PHE A 247 -6.26 7.92 26.66
C PHE A 247 -6.50 8.36 28.11
N ALA A 248 -7.18 7.53 28.92
CA ALA A 248 -7.50 7.89 30.29
C ALA A 248 -6.23 7.99 31.15
N TYR A 249 -5.31 7.04 30.96
CA TYR A 249 -3.99 7.03 31.60
C TYR A 249 -3.15 8.23 31.15
N ASP A 250 -3.12 8.52 29.84
CA ASP A 250 -2.44 9.71 29.30
C ASP A 250 -2.98 11.01 29.91
N LEU A 251 -4.31 11.16 30.00
CA LEU A 251 -4.95 12.33 30.59
C LEU A 251 -4.57 12.53 32.06
N CYS A 252 -4.52 11.45 32.84
CA CYS A 252 -4.08 11.49 34.24
C CYS A 252 -2.63 11.91 34.35
N ALA A 253 -1.72 11.29 33.60
CA ALA A 253 -0.29 11.58 33.64
C ALA A 253 0.01 13.04 33.25
N ARG A 254 -0.73 13.61 32.29
CA ARG A 254 -0.53 15.00 31.84
C ARG A 254 -1.16 16.06 32.74
N LYS A 255 -2.35 15.81 33.28
CA LYS A 255 -3.13 16.87 33.97
C LYS A 255 -2.93 16.93 35.48
N ILE A 256 -2.46 15.85 36.11
CA ILE A 256 -2.36 15.78 37.57
C ILE A 256 -1.03 16.37 38.04
N THR A 257 -1.09 17.41 38.87
CA THR A 257 0.11 18.13 39.33
C THR A 257 0.88 17.34 40.40
N PRO A 258 2.17 17.64 40.64
CA PRO A 258 2.92 17.02 41.74
C PRO A 258 2.23 17.16 43.11
N GLN A 259 1.70 18.35 43.44
CA GLN A 259 1.01 18.60 44.71
C GLN A 259 -0.25 17.73 44.88
N GLN A 260 -1.00 17.52 43.80
CA GLN A 260 -2.18 16.64 43.81
C GLN A 260 -1.83 15.17 43.96
N ARG A 261 -0.59 14.76 43.65
CA ARG A 261 -0.13 13.37 43.80
C ARG A 261 0.18 13.02 45.25
N GLU A 262 0.57 13.99 46.07
CA GLU A 262 0.88 13.78 47.49
C GLU A 262 -0.30 13.24 48.29
N THR A 263 -1.52 13.46 47.82
CA THR A 263 -2.76 13.00 48.47
C THR A 263 -3.23 11.62 48.00
N LEU A 264 -2.49 10.96 47.10
CA LEU A 264 -2.90 9.69 46.50
C LEU A 264 -2.11 8.51 47.08
N ASP A 265 -2.85 7.45 47.42
CA ASP A 265 -2.34 6.09 47.66
C ASP A 265 -2.95 5.12 46.65
N LEU A 266 -2.12 4.65 45.72
CA LEU A 266 -2.46 3.71 44.65
C LEU A 266 -1.84 2.32 44.88
N SER A 267 -1.27 2.06 46.06
CA SER A 267 -0.59 0.80 46.38
C SER A 267 -1.49 -0.44 46.34
N HIS A 268 -2.80 -0.24 46.48
CA HIS A 268 -3.80 -1.30 46.47
C HIS A 268 -4.30 -1.66 45.06
N TRP A 269 -3.99 -0.84 44.05
CA TRP A 269 -4.51 -1.01 42.69
C TRP A 269 -3.73 -2.07 41.91
N HIS A 270 -4.07 -3.34 42.13
CA HIS A 270 -3.35 -4.50 41.59
C HIS A 270 -3.67 -4.86 40.14
N LEU A 271 -4.79 -4.38 39.57
CA LEU A 271 -5.19 -4.64 38.20
C LEU A 271 -5.72 -3.37 37.52
N ALA A 272 -4.91 -2.83 36.62
CA ALA A 272 -5.14 -1.64 35.82
C ALA A 272 -5.41 -2.02 34.36
N TYR A 273 -6.66 -2.33 34.03
CA TYR A 273 -6.98 -2.80 32.67
C TYR A 273 -6.93 -1.67 31.64
N SER A 274 -6.36 -1.96 30.47
CA SER A 274 -6.28 -1.02 29.34
C SER A 274 -6.66 -1.71 28.05
N GLY A 275 -7.64 -1.15 27.33
CA GLY A 275 -8.16 -1.76 26.12
C GLY A 275 -9.13 -0.85 25.39
N ALA A 276 -9.89 -1.43 24.46
CA ALA A 276 -10.88 -0.74 23.62
C ALA A 276 -10.31 0.27 22.58
N GLU A 277 -9.02 0.59 22.64
CA GLU A 277 -8.27 1.37 21.64
C GLU A 277 -6.79 0.94 21.66
N PRO A 278 -5.97 1.33 20.65
CA PRO A 278 -4.55 0.97 20.63
C PRO A 278 -3.82 1.42 21.91
N ILE A 279 -3.19 0.46 22.58
CA ILE A 279 -2.44 0.68 23.83
C ILE A 279 -1.02 1.12 23.47
N GLN A 280 -0.52 2.18 24.11
CA GLN A 280 0.78 2.76 23.77
C GLN A 280 1.79 2.55 24.90
N LYS A 281 2.94 1.97 24.57
CA LYS A 281 4.06 1.76 25.51
C LYS A 281 4.41 3.03 26.28
N LYS A 282 4.57 4.15 25.57
CA LYS A 282 4.93 5.44 26.17
C LYS A 282 3.89 5.92 27.18
N THR A 283 2.60 5.74 26.90
CA THR A 283 1.52 6.12 27.83
C THR A 283 1.63 5.33 29.13
N LEU A 284 1.85 4.01 29.04
CA LEU A 284 2.01 3.15 30.22
C LEU A 284 3.27 3.54 31.02
N GLU A 285 4.40 3.73 30.34
CA GLU A 285 5.66 4.14 30.98
C GLU A 285 5.52 5.49 31.70
N GLN A 286 4.95 6.49 31.02
CA GLN A 286 4.75 7.82 31.60
C GLN A 286 3.78 7.80 32.78
N PHE A 287 2.72 6.97 32.73
CA PHE A 287 1.81 6.80 33.85
C PHE A 287 2.53 6.18 35.05
N VAL A 288 3.33 5.12 34.84
CA VAL A 288 4.13 4.50 35.91
C VAL A 288 5.09 5.52 36.50
N GLU A 289 5.89 6.21 35.67
CA GLU A 289 6.82 7.23 36.15
C GLU A 289 6.11 8.31 36.99
N THR A 290 4.93 8.74 36.57
CA THR A 290 4.17 9.81 37.23
C THR A 290 3.60 9.38 38.58
N PHE A 291 3.15 8.12 38.71
CA PHE A 291 2.36 7.63 39.85
C PHE A 291 3.06 6.53 40.67
N GLN A 292 4.28 6.12 40.32
CA GLN A 292 5.11 5.25 41.15
C GLN A 292 5.30 5.80 42.56
N PRO A 293 5.52 7.12 42.79
CA PRO A 293 5.60 7.67 44.14
C PRO A 293 4.32 7.49 44.97
N CYS A 294 3.16 7.36 44.31
CA CYS A 294 1.87 7.09 44.95
C CYS A 294 1.66 5.59 45.21
N GLY A 295 2.62 4.70 44.91
CA GLY A 295 2.51 3.26 45.12
C GLY A 295 2.04 2.44 43.91
N PHE A 296 1.77 3.05 42.76
CA PHE A 296 1.41 2.31 41.54
C PHE A 296 2.62 1.57 40.95
N GLN A 297 2.42 0.37 40.41
CA GLN A 297 3.49 -0.46 39.84
C GLN A 297 3.20 -0.85 38.38
N ALA A 298 4.25 -0.94 37.56
CA ALA A 298 4.12 -1.29 36.14
C ALA A 298 3.49 -2.67 35.91
N ASN A 299 3.72 -3.62 36.81
CA ASN A 299 3.19 -4.97 36.71
C ASN A 299 1.67 -5.07 36.96
N PHE A 300 1.04 -4.00 37.46
CA PHE A 300 -0.42 -3.93 37.63
C PHE A 300 -1.16 -3.64 36.34
N PHE A 301 -0.49 -3.15 35.29
CA PHE A 301 -1.13 -2.97 33.99
C PHE A 301 -1.59 -4.31 33.40
N TYR A 302 -2.83 -4.30 32.92
CA TYR A 302 -3.53 -5.46 32.39
C TYR A 302 -4.08 -5.14 30.98
N PRO A 303 -3.24 -5.17 29.93
CA PRO A 303 -3.68 -4.97 28.57
C PRO A 303 -4.74 -6.00 28.15
N CYS A 304 -5.80 -5.57 27.47
CA CYS A 304 -6.86 -6.46 26.98
C CYS A 304 -7.38 -6.06 25.60
N TYR A 305 -7.89 -7.06 24.87
CA TYR A 305 -8.53 -6.90 23.58
C TYR A 305 -9.95 -7.49 23.60
N GLY A 306 -10.86 -6.82 22.90
CA GLY A 306 -12.27 -7.09 23.01
C GLY A 306 -13.18 -6.31 22.05
N LEU A 307 -14.34 -6.89 21.77
CA LEU A 307 -15.39 -6.33 20.90
C LEU A 307 -16.78 -6.86 21.31
N ALA A 308 -17.83 -6.11 20.95
CA ALA A 308 -19.21 -6.45 21.28
C ALA A 308 -19.64 -7.80 20.68
N GLU A 309 -19.18 -8.13 19.48
CA GLU A 309 -19.44 -9.38 18.77
C GLU A 309 -18.89 -10.63 19.48
N ASN A 310 -17.91 -10.47 20.38
CA ASN A 310 -17.44 -11.53 21.28
C ASN A 310 -17.84 -11.28 22.74
N THR A 311 -18.95 -10.56 22.95
CA THR A 311 -19.48 -10.27 24.29
C THR A 311 -18.46 -9.55 25.17
N ALA A 312 -17.74 -8.55 24.65
CA ALA A 312 -16.63 -7.81 25.27
C ALA A 312 -15.26 -8.50 25.23
N GLY A 313 -14.93 -9.48 26.07
CA GLY A 313 -13.54 -9.94 26.23
C GLY A 313 -13.10 -10.98 25.20
N VAL A 314 -11.90 -10.84 24.61
CA VAL A 314 -11.27 -11.86 23.73
C VAL A 314 -9.98 -12.39 24.33
N SER A 315 -9.05 -11.48 24.62
CA SER A 315 -7.76 -11.81 25.22
C SER A 315 -7.37 -10.77 26.25
N ALA A 316 -6.58 -11.18 27.23
CA ALA A 316 -6.11 -10.30 28.28
C ALA A 316 -4.78 -10.77 28.87
N GLY A 317 -4.01 -9.82 29.39
CA GLY A 317 -2.72 -10.05 30.01
C GLY A 317 -2.80 -10.95 31.25
N ILE A 318 -1.65 -11.21 31.88
CA ILE A 318 -1.58 -12.01 33.10
C ILE A 318 -1.48 -11.06 34.30
N VAL A 319 -2.32 -11.30 35.32
CA VAL A 319 -2.36 -10.50 36.55
C VAL A 319 -0.97 -10.41 37.17
N LYS A 320 -0.56 -9.18 37.54
CA LYS A 320 0.73 -8.87 38.19
C LYS A 320 1.99 -9.24 37.39
N LYS A 321 1.87 -9.58 36.10
CA LYS A 321 3.02 -9.84 35.21
C LYS A 321 3.50 -8.58 34.48
N GLY A 322 2.61 -7.62 34.31
CA GLY A 322 2.84 -6.41 33.54
C GLY A 322 2.73 -6.59 32.03
N PRO A 323 2.79 -5.48 31.28
CA PRO A 323 2.64 -5.46 29.83
C PRO A 323 3.85 -6.12 29.14
N ILE A 324 3.56 -6.91 28.11
CA ILE A 324 4.55 -7.48 27.21
C ILE A 324 4.66 -6.57 25.99
N TYR A 325 5.90 -6.34 25.54
CA TYR A 325 6.19 -5.46 24.41
C TYR A 325 6.90 -6.23 23.30
N CYS A 326 6.55 -5.92 22.05
CA CYS A 326 7.28 -6.38 20.88
C CYS A 326 7.86 -5.15 20.16
N THR A 327 9.18 -5.18 19.90
CA THR A 327 9.88 -4.12 19.14
C THR A 327 10.05 -4.59 17.71
N ILE A 328 9.39 -3.91 16.77
CA ILE A 328 9.34 -4.33 15.38
C ILE A 328 9.84 -3.23 14.44
N GLU A 329 10.31 -3.61 13.26
CA GLU A 329 10.65 -2.70 12.19
C GLU A 329 9.37 -2.05 11.61
N ALA A 330 9.30 -0.72 11.60
CA ALA A 330 8.13 0.01 11.11
C ALA A 330 7.82 -0.30 9.64
N LYS A 331 8.86 -0.37 8.80
CA LYS A 331 8.75 -0.66 7.36
C LYS A 331 8.28 -2.07 7.04
N ALA A 332 8.62 -3.05 7.88
CA ALA A 332 8.07 -4.40 7.74
C ALA A 332 6.57 -4.41 8.01
N LEU A 333 6.12 -3.70 9.06
CA LEU A 333 4.71 -3.62 9.42
C LEU A 333 3.85 -2.96 8.32
N GLU A 334 4.39 -1.96 7.62
CA GLU A 334 3.75 -1.34 6.45
C GLU A 334 3.47 -2.32 5.31
N LYS A 335 4.24 -3.42 5.23
CA LYS A 335 4.07 -4.52 4.27
C LYS A 335 3.26 -5.69 4.84
N GLY A 336 2.73 -5.55 6.06
CA GLY A 336 2.02 -6.63 6.76
C GLY A 336 2.94 -7.71 7.33
N GLN A 337 4.24 -7.43 7.50
CA GLN A 337 5.23 -8.37 8.03
C GLN A 337 5.69 -7.94 9.43
N ILE A 338 6.00 -8.90 10.28
CA ILE A 338 6.56 -8.68 11.61
C ILE A 338 8.03 -9.09 11.61
N VAL A 339 8.90 -8.08 11.66
CA VAL A 339 10.34 -8.29 11.81
C VAL A 339 10.75 -7.69 13.15
N GLU A 340 11.08 -8.53 14.12
CA GLU A 340 11.60 -8.08 15.40
C GLU A 340 13.03 -7.58 15.24
N ILE A 341 13.30 -6.42 15.83
CA ILE A 341 14.62 -5.78 15.77
C ILE A 341 15.08 -5.36 17.15
N SER A 342 16.40 -5.39 17.35
CA SER A 342 17.02 -4.82 18.55
C SER A 342 16.86 -3.29 18.53
N PRO A 343 16.59 -2.63 19.67
CA PRO A 343 16.24 -1.19 19.76
C PRO A 343 17.33 -0.19 19.32
N MET A 344 18.41 -0.64 18.67
CA MET A 344 19.56 0.15 18.21
C MET A 344 19.44 0.65 16.76
N VAL A 345 18.28 0.52 16.11
CA VAL A 345 17.99 0.94 14.73
C VAL A 345 17.02 2.13 14.73
N GLU A 346 17.19 3.11 13.82
CA GLU A 346 16.47 4.40 13.85
C GLU A 346 14.95 4.34 13.52
N GLU A 347 14.39 3.21 13.07
CA GLU A 347 12.98 3.08 12.66
C GLU A 347 12.22 1.92 13.37
N VAL A 348 12.12 2.01 14.71
CA VAL A 348 11.45 1.01 15.56
C VAL A 348 10.00 1.39 15.91
N LYS A 349 9.10 0.41 15.97
CA LYS A 349 7.75 0.53 16.52
C LYS A 349 7.54 -0.44 17.68
N TYR A 350 6.80 0.02 18.69
CA TYR A 350 6.47 -0.79 19.87
C TYR A 350 5.00 -1.20 19.82
N LEU A 351 4.73 -2.50 19.89
CA LEU A 351 3.39 -3.06 20.05
C LEU A 351 3.23 -3.64 21.45
N ILE A 352 2.04 -3.47 22.03
CA ILE A 352 1.66 -4.05 23.32
C ILE A 352 0.95 -5.37 23.07
N GLY A 353 1.37 -6.41 23.79
CA GLY A 353 0.65 -7.67 23.84
C GLY A 353 -0.67 -7.49 24.59
N CYS A 354 -1.76 -7.91 23.96
CA CYS A 354 -3.10 -7.94 24.53
C CYS A 354 -3.39 -9.27 25.25
N GLY A 355 -2.36 -10.06 25.55
CA GLY A 355 -2.46 -11.28 26.30
C GLY A 355 -2.95 -12.50 25.53
N HIS A 356 -3.46 -13.46 26.28
CA HIS A 356 -3.85 -14.78 25.78
C HIS A 356 -5.37 -14.87 25.66
N CYS A 357 -5.84 -15.65 24.69
CA CYS A 357 -7.25 -16.00 24.56
C CYS A 357 -7.66 -16.99 25.67
N ALA A 358 -8.97 -17.03 25.97
CA ALA A 358 -9.52 -18.04 26.87
C ALA A 358 -9.24 -19.47 26.35
N THR A 359 -9.17 -20.44 27.25
CA THR A 359 -8.74 -21.82 26.92
C THR A 359 -9.68 -22.55 25.97
N ASP A 360 -10.96 -22.17 25.92
CA ASP A 360 -11.99 -22.70 25.03
C ASP A 360 -12.33 -21.77 23.86
N THR A 361 -11.51 -20.73 23.65
CA THR A 361 -11.62 -19.81 22.53
C THR A 361 -10.49 -20.06 21.55
N ILE A 362 -10.86 -20.43 20.33
CA ILE A 362 -9.93 -20.59 19.22
C ILE A 362 -9.78 -19.23 18.55
N CYS A 363 -8.55 -18.73 18.50
CA CYS A 363 -8.22 -17.50 17.79
C CYS A 363 -7.16 -17.82 16.73
N VAL A 364 -7.44 -17.43 15.49
CA VAL A 364 -6.54 -17.65 14.35
C VAL A 364 -6.32 -16.34 13.59
N ILE A 365 -5.17 -16.25 12.92
CA ILE A 365 -4.81 -15.10 12.10
C ILE A 365 -4.94 -15.52 10.65
N VAL A 366 -5.76 -14.80 9.89
CA VAL A 366 -6.21 -15.23 8.56
C VAL A 366 -5.93 -14.12 7.55
N ASP A 367 -5.43 -14.46 6.37
CA ASP A 367 -5.30 -13.48 5.30
C ASP A 367 -6.72 -13.11 4.82
N PRO A 368 -7.13 -11.84 4.91
CA PRO A 368 -8.50 -11.43 4.61
C PRO A 368 -8.91 -11.61 3.15
N ASN A 369 -7.94 -11.82 2.24
CA ASN A 369 -8.17 -12.03 0.81
C ASN A 369 -8.24 -13.52 0.45
N SER A 370 -7.25 -14.31 0.91
CA SER A 370 -7.21 -15.75 0.59
C SER A 370 -8.09 -16.60 1.52
N LEU A 371 -8.48 -16.05 2.67
CA LEU A 371 -9.23 -16.75 3.73
C LEU A 371 -8.50 -17.99 4.27
N THR A 372 -7.17 -18.02 4.16
CA THR A 372 -6.31 -19.08 4.70
C THR A 372 -5.50 -18.58 5.89
N ARG A 373 -5.02 -19.49 6.75
CA ARG A 373 -4.23 -19.08 7.92
C ARG A 373 -2.93 -18.40 7.48
N CYS A 374 -2.65 -17.26 8.09
CA CYS A 374 -1.36 -16.59 7.91
C CYS A 374 -0.23 -17.46 8.46
N GLN A 375 0.92 -17.38 7.80
CA GLN A 375 2.18 -17.88 8.36
C GLN A 375 2.54 -17.09 9.64
N PRO A 376 3.37 -17.65 10.53
CA PRO A 376 3.93 -16.90 11.64
C PRO A 376 4.54 -15.57 11.18
N ASP A 377 4.46 -14.55 12.04
CA ASP A 377 5.01 -13.22 11.79
C ASP A 377 4.39 -12.45 10.59
N ILE A 378 3.25 -12.90 10.06
CA ILE A 378 2.46 -12.13 9.12
C ILE A 378 1.24 -11.54 9.81
N VAL A 379 0.95 -10.27 9.52
CA VAL A 379 -0.26 -9.60 9.98
C VAL A 379 -1.45 -10.08 9.15
N GLY A 380 -2.47 -10.59 9.84
CA GLY A 380 -3.73 -11.00 9.23
C GLY A 380 -4.93 -10.55 10.06
N GLU A 381 -6.12 -10.85 9.56
CA GLU A 381 -7.38 -10.65 10.26
C GLU A 381 -7.51 -11.62 11.44
N ILE A 382 -7.90 -11.11 12.60
CA ILE A 382 -8.15 -11.89 13.80
C ILE A 382 -9.52 -12.55 13.66
N TRP A 383 -9.55 -13.88 13.62
CA TRP A 383 -10.77 -14.69 13.56
C TRP A 383 -10.94 -15.48 14.84
N ILE A 384 -12.16 -15.54 15.36
CA ILE A 384 -12.44 -16.06 16.71
C ILE A 384 -13.57 -17.08 16.65
N SER A 385 -13.43 -18.21 17.33
CA SER A 385 -14.52 -19.15 17.57
C SER A 385 -14.53 -19.55 19.03
N GLY A 386 -15.70 -19.56 19.66
CA GLY A 386 -15.83 -19.91 21.07
C GLY A 386 -17.17 -19.49 21.67
N PRO A 387 -17.44 -19.84 22.94
CA PRO A 387 -18.76 -19.62 23.57
C PRO A 387 -19.12 -18.15 23.82
N CYS A 388 -18.12 -17.24 23.80
CA CYS A 388 -18.34 -15.79 23.91
C CYS A 388 -18.82 -15.14 22.60
N VAL A 389 -18.72 -15.84 21.46
CA VAL A 389 -19.17 -15.31 20.17
C VAL A 389 -20.69 -15.14 20.17
N ALA A 390 -21.14 -13.91 19.90
CA ALA A 390 -22.55 -13.56 19.87
C ALA A 390 -23.30 -14.26 18.72
N GLN A 391 -24.63 -14.28 18.77
CA GLN A 391 -25.45 -15.02 17.79
C GLN A 391 -25.49 -14.36 16.40
N GLY A 392 -25.04 -13.13 16.27
CA GLY A 392 -25.07 -12.37 15.03
C GLY A 392 -25.53 -10.93 15.19
N TYR A 393 -25.93 -10.33 14.07
CA TYR A 393 -26.56 -9.01 14.02
C TYR A 393 -28.09 -9.12 13.89
N TRP A 394 -28.80 -8.37 14.72
CA TRP A 394 -30.25 -8.30 14.71
C TRP A 394 -30.77 -7.80 13.35
N ASN A 395 -31.77 -8.48 12.79
CA ASN A 395 -32.40 -8.16 11.50
C ASN A 395 -31.40 -8.04 10.31
N ARG A 396 -30.26 -8.74 10.36
CA ARG A 396 -29.23 -8.71 9.31
C ARG A 396 -28.64 -10.10 9.05
N PRO A 397 -29.41 -11.04 8.45
CA PRO A 397 -28.96 -12.40 8.21
C PRO A 397 -27.72 -12.45 7.30
N ASP A 398 -27.69 -11.69 6.20
CA ASP A 398 -26.57 -11.70 5.25
C ASP A 398 -25.26 -11.20 5.89
N GLU A 399 -25.32 -10.11 6.66
CA GLU A 399 -24.14 -9.61 7.38
C GLU A 399 -23.72 -10.55 8.51
N THR A 400 -24.69 -11.23 9.14
CA THR A 400 -24.43 -12.26 10.17
C THR A 400 -23.69 -13.44 9.56
N GLU A 401 -24.14 -13.93 8.40
CA GLU A 401 -23.47 -15.01 7.69
C GLU A 401 -22.04 -14.61 7.31
N GLN A 402 -21.85 -13.43 6.71
CA GLN A 402 -20.52 -12.94 6.32
C GLN A 402 -19.56 -12.72 7.50
N THR A 403 -20.08 -12.33 8.67
CA THR A 403 -19.26 -11.93 9.81
C THR A 403 -19.07 -13.06 10.84
N PHE A 404 -20.10 -13.87 11.09
CA PHE A 404 -20.10 -14.91 12.14
C PHE A 404 -20.01 -16.34 11.60
N GLN A 405 -20.16 -16.55 10.28
CA GLN A 405 -20.10 -17.87 9.64
C GLN A 405 -18.92 -17.96 8.66
N ALA A 406 -17.75 -17.48 9.06
CA ALA A 406 -16.56 -17.58 8.23
C ALA A 406 -15.86 -18.95 8.40
N TYR A 407 -15.39 -19.50 7.28
CA TYR A 407 -14.68 -20.77 7.23
C TYR A 407 -13.33 -20.57 6.56
N LEU A 408 -12.32 -21.29 7.03
CA LEU A 408 -10.99 -21.27 6.42
C LEU A 408 -11.03 -21.97 5.07
N ALA A 409 -10.50 -21.33 4.02
CA ALA A 409 -10.60 -21.84 2.64
C ALA A 409 -9.76 -23.10 2.39
N ASP A 410 -8.68 -23.29 3.14
CA ASP A 410 -7.74 -24.42 3.01
C ASP A 410 -8.20 -25.68 3.75
N THR A 411 -8.84 -25.51 4.90
CA THR A 411 -9.19 -26.60 5.84
C THR A 411 -10.69 -26.83 5.95
N GLY A 412 -11.51 -25.82 5.67
CA GLY A 412 -12.95 -25.84 5.94
C GLY A 412 -13.30 -25.67 7.42
N ASP A 413 -12.32 -25.38 8.29
CA ASP A 413 -12.57 -25.17 9.73
C ASP A 413 -13.44 -23.92 9.94
N GLY A 414 -14.37 -24.01 10.89
CA GLY A 414 -15.26 -22.92 11.29
C GLY A 414 -16.51 -23.44 12.01
N PRO A 415 -17.51 -22.58 12.28
CA PRO A 415 -17.53 -21.17 11.92
C PRO A 415 -16.67 -20.29 12.84
N PHE A 416 -16.13 -19.21 12.26
CA PHE A 416 -15.40 -18.15 12.94
C PHE A 416 -16.13 -16.80 12.81
N LEU A 417 -16.02 -15.98 13.86
CA LEU A 417 -16.26 -14.55 13.87
C LEU A 417 -15.07 -13.82 13.24
N ARG A 418 -15.32 -13.09 12.15
CA ARG A 418 -14.40 -12.11 11.54
C ARG A 418 -14.47 -10.81 12.32
N THR A 419 -13.41 -10.49 13.07
CA THR A 419 -13.39 -9.26 13.88
C THR A 419 -13.23 -7.98 13.04
N GLY A 420 -12.64 -8.10 11.84
CA GLY A 420 -12.16 -6.97 11.04
C GLY A 420 -10.97 -6.23 11.65
N ASP A 421 -10.42 -6.71 12.77
CA ASP A 421 -9.20 -6.22 13.39
C ASP A 421 -8.01 -7.07 12.94
N LEU A 422 -6.84 -6.45 12.91
CA LEU A 422 -5.61 -7.05 12.40
C LEU A 422 -4.63 -7.29 13.53
N GLY A 423 -3.91 -8.41 13.45
CA GLY A 423 -2.93 -8.78 14.46
C GLY A 423 -2.09 -9.97 14.06
N PHE A 424 -1.29 -10.42 15.02
CA PHE A 424 -0.48 -11.63 14.91
C PHE A 424 -0.28 -12.24 16.31
N PHE A 425 0.06 -13.52 16.35
CA PHE A 425 0.48 -14.19 17.58
C PHE A 425 2.00 -14.27 17.67
N LYS A 426 2.52 -14.13 18.90
CA LYS A 426 3.92 -14.43 19.20
C LYS A 426 4.03 -15.02 20.60
N ASN A 427 4.60 -16.23 20.70
CA ASN A 427 4.74 -16.95 21.97
C ASN A 427 3.43 -17.06 22.77
N GLY A 428 2.29 -17.23 22.09
CA GLY A 428 0.96 -17.30 22.71
C GLY A 428 0.30 -15.94 22.99
N GLU A 429 1.04 -14.84 22.87
CA GLU A 429 0.55 -13.48 23.09
C GLU A 429 -0.05 -12.90 21.80
N LEU A 430 -1.25 -12.33 21.88
CA LEU A 430 -1.90 -11.64 20.77
C LEU A 430 -1.45 -10.18 20.69
N PHE A 431 -0.97 -9.74 19.53
CA PHE A 431 -0.65 -8.33 19.26
C PHE A 431 -1.63 -7.76 18.23
N VAL A 432 -2.33 -6.69 18.59
CA VAL A 432 -3.26 -6.00 17.70
C VAL A 432 -2.54 -4.84 17.00
N THR A 433 -2.54 -4.83 15.68
CA THR A 433 -1.81 -3.84 14.85
C THR A 433 -2.71 -2.71 14.37
N GLY A 434 -3.98 -3.00 14.10
CA GLY A 434 -4.94 -2.01 13.59
C GLY A 434 -6.26 -2.63 13.18
N ARG A 435 -7.03 -1.90 12.36
CA ARG A 435 -8.33 -2.35 11.87
C ARG A 435 -8.35 -2.32 10.36
N LEU A 436 -8.74 -3.42 9.72
CA LEU A 436 -8.68 -3.61 8.27
C LEU A 436 -9.33 -2.45 7.50
N LYS A 437 -10.53 -2.06 7.94
CA LYS A 437 -11.33 -1.00 7.29
C LYS A 437 -10.83 0.43 7.50
N ASP A 438 -9.90 0.62 8.43
CA ASP A 438 -9.35 1.93 8.79
C ASP A 438 -7.90 2.08 8.29
N ILE A 439 -7.27 1.02 7.76
CA ILE A 439 -5.94 1.14 7.13
C ILE A 439 -6.02 2.14 5.99
N ILE A 440 -5.05 3.06 5.99
CA ILE A 440 -4.82 3.98 4.89
C ILE A 440 -3.81 3.33 3.96
N ILE A 441 -4.26 2.86 2.80
CA ILE A 441 -3.38 2.24 1.81
C ILE A 441 -2.99 3.30 0.79
N VAL A 442 -1.71 3.69 0.79
CA VAL A 442 -1.19 4.66 -0.18
C VAL A 442 0.02 4.04 -0.84
N ARG A 443 -0.03 3.88 -2.18
CA ARG A 443 1.06 3.30 -2.99
C ARG A 443 1.51 1.90 -2.51
N GLY A 444 0.55 1.05 -2.15
CA GLY A 444 0.81 -0.34 -1.74
C GLY A 444 1.39 -0.50 -0.32
N ARG A 445 1.46 0.58 0.47
CA ARG A 445 1.89 0.54 1.88
C ARG A 445 0.71 0.75 2.81
N ASN A 446 0.67 -0.03 3.89
CA ASN A 446 -0.34 0.07 4.93
C ASN A 446 0.09 1.11 5.97
N TYR A 447 -0.63 2.22 6.02
CA TYR A 447 -0.48 3.22 7.07
C TYR A 447 -1.59 3.07 8.11
N TYR A 448 -1.17 2.97 9.37
CA TYR A 448 -2.09 2.85 10.48
C TYR A 448 -2.44 4.25 10.98
N PRO A 449 -3.72 4.67 10.96
CA PRO A 449 -4.11 6.03 11.30
C PRO A 449 -3.60 6.51 12.66
N GLN A 450 -3.57 5.63 13.66
CA GLN A 450 -3.10 5.98 15.01
C GLN A 450 -1.63 6.42 15.05
N ASP A 451 -0.78 5.92 14.15
CA ASP A 451 0.63 6.32 14.10
C ASP A 451 0.78 7.70 13.47
N LEU A 452 0.03 7.94 12.38
CA LEU A 452 -0.03 9.24 11.72
C LEU A 452 -0.58 10.30 12.67
N GLU A 453 -1.67 9.99 13.37
CA GLU A 453 -2.28 10.86 14.38
C GLU A 453 -1.29 11.25 15.48
N LEU A 454 -0.52 10.29 15.99
CA LEU A 454 0.49 10.54 17.01
C LEU A 454 1.62 11.46 16.51
N THR A 455 2.04 11.29 15.26
CA THR A 455 3.05 12.15 14.63
C THR A 455 2.52 13.58 14.44
N VAL A 456 1.27 13.72 13.98
CA VAL A 456 0.60 15.02 13.86
C VAL A 456 0.53 15.73 15.21
N GLU A 457 0.08 15.04 16.26
CA GLU A 457 -0.09 15.65 17.58
C GLU A 457 1.22 16.15 18.19
N LYS A 458 2.35 15.54 17.82
CA LYS A 458 3.70 15.93 18.28
C LYS A 458 4.37 16.94 17.37
N SER A 459 3.84 17.20 16.18
CA SER A 459 4.54 18.03 15.19
C SER A 459 4.61 19.50 15.59
N HIS A 460 3.71 19.97 16.46
CA HIS A 460 3.69 21.37 16.89
C HIS A 460 3.04 21.57 18.28
N PRO A 461 3.59 22.41 19.17
CA PRO A 461 3.12 22.57 20.55
C PRO A 461 1.69 23.13 20.69
N THR A 462 1.15 23.77 19.65
CA THR A 462 -0.21 24.34 19.67
C THR A 462 -1.30 23.33 19.37
N LEU A 463 -0.95 22.07 19.08
CA LEU A 463 -1.87 21.00 18.73
C LEU A 463 -2.30 20.23 19.98
N ASN A 464 -3.60 19.93 20.11
CA ASN A 464 -4.09 19.14 21.23
C ASN A 464 -3.80 17.65 21.03
N ALA A 465 -3.07 17.04 21.98
CA ALA A 465 -2.91 15.59 22.04
C ALA A 465 -4.25 14.86 22.29
N GLY A 466 -4.44 13.70 21.66
CA GLY A 466 -5.65 12.88 21.68
C GLY A 466 -6.83 13.47 20.89
N SER A 467 -6.56 14.31 19.89
CA SER A 467 -7.57 15.06 19.12
C SER A 467 -7.21 15.18 17.63
N CYS A 468 -6.51 14.19 17.08
CA CYS A 468 -6.27 14.03 15.64
C CYS A 468 -7.17 12.95 15.02
N ALA A 469 -7.57 13.12 13.77
CA ALA A 469 -8.08 12.06 12.91
C ALA A 469 -7.30 12.03 11.60
N ALA A 470 -6.64 10.90 11.31
CA ALA A 470 -6.07 10.60 10.01
C ALA A 470 -7.02 9.67 9.24
N PHE A 471 -7.28 9.99 7.97
CA PHE A 471 -8.11 9.18 7.09
C PHE A 471 -7.73 9.43 5.63
N SER A 472 -8.07 8.50 4.75
CA SER A 472 -7.82 8.66 3.32
C SER A 472 -9.09 9.08 2.56
N VAL A 473 -8.87 9.79 1.46
CA VAL A 473 -9.91 10.13 0.49
C VAL A 473 -9.43 9.77 -0.90
N GLU A 474 -10.34 9.27 -1.72
CA GLU A 474 -10.05 8.96 -3.11
C GLU A 474 -10.14 10.26 -3.94
N LYS A 475 -9.07 10.57 -4.67
CA LYS A 475 -9.00 11.70 -5.59
C LYS A 475 -8.26 11.25 -6.85
N GLU A 476 -8.90 11.38 -8.01
CA GLU A 476 -8.33 10.98 -9.32
C GLU A 476 -7.92 9.48 -9.36
N GLY A 477 -8.63 8.62 -8.63
CA GLY A 477 -8.33 7.18 -8.55
C GLY A 477 -7.17 6.80 -7.64
N GLU A 478 -6.63 7.75 -6.86
CA GLU A 478 -5.61 7.50 -5.83
C GLU A 478 -6.15 7.83 -4.44
N GLU A 479 -5.86 6.97 -3.45
CA GLU A 479 -6.07 7.25 -2.04
C GLU A 479 -5.04 8.27 -1.54
N ARG A 480 -5.52 9.35 -0.93
CA ARG A 480 -4.68 10.45 -0.43
C ARG A 480 -4.97 10.74 1.04
N LEU A 481 -3.92 11.01 1.82
CA LEU A 481 -4.02 11.26 3.26
C LEU A 481 -4.62 12.64 3.57
N VAL A 482 -5.63 12.66 4.44
CA VAL A 482 -6.22 13.85 5.05
C VAL A 482 -6.05 13.78 6.56
N VAL A 483 -5.67 14.91 7.17
CA VAL A 483 -5.49 15.05 8.61
C VAL A 483 -6.42 16.12 9.14
N ALA A 484 -7.22 15.80 10.15
CA ALA A 484 -8.05 16.75 10.89
C ALA A 484 -7.62 16.81 12.36
N GLN A 485 -7.16 17.97 12.82
CA GLN A 485 -6.49 18.14 14.11
C GLN A 485 -7.05 19.34 14.89
N GLU A 486 -7.37 19.16 16.19
CA GLU A 486 -7.77 20.27 17.04
C GLU A 486 -6.58 21.14 17.50
N VAL A 487 -6.82 22.45 17.57
CA VAL A 487 -5.84 23.43 18.08
C VAL A 487 -6.18 23.82 19.53
N GLU A 488 -5.15 24.11 20.32
CA GLU A 488 -5.29 24.57 21.71
C GLU A 488 -6.00 25.94 21.78
N ARG A 489 -6.95 26.08 22.72
CA ARG A 489 -7.82 27.27 22.82
C ARG A 489 -7.05 28.57 23.07
N THR A 490 -5.97 28.48 23.85
CA THR A 490 -5.06 29.58 24.20
C THR A 490 -4.21 30.02 23.00
N ALA A 491 -3.85 29.07 22.13
CA ALA A 491 -3.04 29.30 20.93
C ALA A 491 -3.83 29.91 19.76
N LEU A 492 -5.16 29.73 19.72
CA LEU A 492 -6.03 30.21 18.62
C LEU A 492 -5.86 31.70 18.24
N ARG A 493 -5.46 32.58 19.18
CA ARG A 493 -5.33 34.03 18.94
C ARG A 493 -4.01 34.43 18.28
N LYS A 494 -2.97 33.58 18.34
CA LYS A 494 -1.63 33.83 17.80
C LYS A 494 -1.19 32.73 16.83
N LEU A 495 -2.16 31.97 16.29
CA LEU A 495 -1.89 30.81 15.46
C LEU A 495 -1.35 31.24 14.09
N ASP A 496 -0.10 30.90 13.79
CA ASP A 496 0.39 30.89 12.42
C ASP A 496 -0.05 29.58 11.75
N VAL A 497 -1.04 29.68 10.86
CA VAL A 497 -1.64 28.53 10.19
C VAL A 497 -0.64 27.82 9.29
N ASP A 498 0.19 28.58 8.57
CA ASP A 498 1.08 28.01 7.57
C ASP A 498 2.30 27.36 8.25
N GLU A 499 2.81 27.93 9.34
CA GLU A 499 3.80 27.29 10.21
C GLU A 499 3.31 25.91 10.70
N VAL A 500 2.12 25.86 11.30
CA VAL A 500 1.55 24.63 11.86
C VAL A 500 1.28 23.57 10.78
N VAL A 501 0.71 23.98 9.64
CA VAL A 501 0.45 23.07 8.52
C VAL A 501 1.74 22.53 7.93
N ASN A 502 2.78 23.36 7.80
CA ASN A 502 4.08 22.92 7.31
C ASN A 502 4.75 21.97 8.30
N ALA A 503 4.67 22.24 9.60
CA ALA A 503 5.19 21.34 10.63
C ALA A 503 4.51 19.96 10.58
N ILE A 504 3.18 19.92 10.41
CA ILE A 504 2.42 18.66 10.23
C ILE A 504 2.89 17.91 8.98
N ARG A 505 2.97 18.60 7.84
CA ARG A 505 3.40 17.99 6.56
C ARG A 505 4.84 17.48 6.63
N GLN A 506 5.72 18.26 7.23
CA GLN A 506 7.12 17.91 7.42
C GLN A 506 7.24 16.67 8.31
N ALA A 507 6.60 16.66 9.47
CA ALA A 507 6.66 15.53 10.39
C ALA A 507 6.12 14.23 9.77
N ILE A 508 5.01 14.29 9.03
CA ILE A 508 4.45 13.12 8.34
C ILE A 508 5.35 12.66 7.19
N SER A 509 5.93 13.60 6.43
CA SER A 509 6.86 13.27 5.36
C SER A 509 8.16 12.67 5.87
N GLU A 510 8.70 13.17 6.99
CA GLU A 510 9.97 12.70 7.57
C GLU A 510 9.82 11.35 8.26
N GLN A 511 8.72 11.11 8.99
CA GLN A 511 8.55 9.91 9.81
C GLN A 511 7.82 8.77 9.10
N HIS A 512 6.96 9.07 8.13
CA HIS A 512 6.11 8.06 7.45
C HIS A 512 6.34 8.01 5.94
N GLU A 513 7.27 8.81 5.41
CA GLU A 513 7.53 8.93 3.96
C GLU A 513 6.25 9.24 3.15
N LEU A 514 5.24 9.84 3.78
CA LEU A 514 3.89 10.04 3.24
C LEU A 514 3.59 11.54 3.06
N GLN A 515 2.85 11.87 2.01
CA GLN A 515 2.43 13.26 1.74
C GLN A 515 1.00 13.49 2.22
N VAL A 516 0.75 14.63 2.86
CA VAL A 516 -0.58 15.02 3.35
C VAL A 516 -1.28 15.88 2.31
N TYR A 517 -2.34 15.34 1.69
CA TYR A 517 -3.16 16.04 0.70
C TYR A 517 -3.92 17.22 1.30
N ALA A 518 -4.54 17.04 2.47
CA ALA A 518 -5.27 18.10 3.15
C ALA A 518 -5.03 18.09 4.66
N VAL A 519 -4.83 19.29 5.23
CA VAL A 519 -4.74 19.52 6.68
C VAL A 519 -5.89 20.44 7.10
N LEU A 520 -6.71 19.96 8.04
CA LEU A 520 -7.81 20.71 8.65
C LEU A 520 -7.48 21.00 10.12
N LEU A 521 -7.37 22.28 10.46
CA LEU A 521 -7.24 22.72 11.84
C LEU A 521 -8.64 22.99 12.40
N LEU A 522 -9.04 22.25 13.43
CA LEU A 522 -10.37 22.29 14.03
C LEU A 522 -10.39 23.14 15.31
N LYS A 523 -11.56 23.71 15.63
CA LYS A 523 -11.78 24.37 16.92
C LYS A 523 -11.69 23.34 18.06
N THR A 524 -11.19 23.74 19.22
CA THR A 524 -11.09 22.88 20.40
C THR A 524 -12.45 22.26 20.75
N THR A 525 -12.51 20.97 21.09
CA THR A 525 -13.71 20.19 21.44
C THR A 525 -14.74 19.98 20.33
N THR A 526 -14.34 20.10 19.06
CA THR A 526 -15.24 19.91 17.90
C THR A 526 -14.97 18.67 17.07
N ILE A 527 -13.85 17.97 17.27
CA ILE A 527 -13.59 16.71 16.59
C ILE A 527 -14.65 15.66 17.00
N PRO A 528 -15.29 14.96 16.04
CA PRO A 528 -16.25 13.92 16.34
C PRO A 528 -15.67 12.83 17.25
N LYS A 529 -16.26 12.64 18.43
CA LYS A 529 -15.91 11.58 19.39
C LYS A 529 -17.13 10.81 19.86
N THR A 530 -16.96 9.52 20.16
CA THR A 530 -17.99 8.67 20.78
C THR A 530 -18.34 9.16 22.19
N SER A 531 -19.41 8.63 22.79
CA SER A 531 -19.74 8.89 24.21
C SER A 531 -18.68 8.36 25.18
N SER A 532 -17.83 7.44 24.75
CA SER A 532 -16.65 6.93 25.48
C SER A 532 -15.36 7.71 25.20
N GLY A 533 -15.38 8.72 24.31
CA GLY A 533 -14.24 9.59 24.03
C GLY A 533 -13.37 9.19 22.82
N LYS A 534 -13.70 8.11 22.11
CA LYS A 534 -12.93 7.62 20.94
C LYS A 534 -13.16 8.51 19.71
N ILE A 535 -12.11 8.78 18.94
CA ILE A 535 -12.18 9.57 17.70
C ILE A 535 -13.00 8.80 16.62
N GLN A 536 -13.92 9.51 15.96
CA GLN A 536 -14.74 8.95 14.88
C GLN A 536 -14.17 9.35 13.50
N ARG A 537 -13.14 8.63 13.02
CA ARG A 537 -12.46 8.91 11.73
C ARG A 537 -13.40 8.99 10.53
N ARG A 538 -14.38 8.08 10.44
CA ARG A 538 -15.38 8.08 9.36
C ARG A 538 -16.31 9.30 9.40
N ALA A 539 -16.69 9.77 10.59
CA ALA A 539 -17.44 11.01 10.72
C ALA A 539 -16.59 12.23 10.33
N CYS A 540 -15.28 12.19 10.62
CA CYS A 540 -14.35 13.21 10.13
C CYS A 540 -14.23 13.17 8.59
N ARG A 541 -14.09 11.99 7.99
CA ARG A 541 -14.06 11.81 6.53
C ARG A 541 -15.33 12.31 5.85
N ALA A 542 -16.50 11.91 6.34
CA ALA A 542 -17.79 12.38 5.83
C ALA A 542 -17.90 13.90 5.97
N GLY A 543 -17.57 14.44 7.16
CA GLY A 543 -17.62 15.88 7.39
C GLY A 543 -16.61 16.69 6.56
N PHE A 544 -15.49 16.08 6.16
CA PHE A 544 -14.55 16.68 5.20
C PHE A 544 -15.14 16.72 3.79
N LEU A 545 -15.68 15.60 3.31
CA LEU A 545 -16.29 15.50 1.97
C LEU A 545 -17.51 16.43 1.82
N ASP A 546 -18.32 16.54 2.87
CA ASP A 546 -19.53 17.37 2.90
C ASP A 546 -19.25 18.83 3.33
N GLY A 547 -18.02 19.15 3.73
CA GLY A 547 -17.63 20.49 4.20
C GLY A 547 -18.27 20.95 5.51
N THR A 548 -18.69 20.02 6.38
CA THR A 548 -19.45 20.31 7.63
C THR A 548 -18.59 20.42 8.89
N LEU A 549 -17.30 20.10 8.82
CA LEU A 549 -16.37 20.22 9.96
C LEU A 549 -16.17 21.67 10.40
N LYS A 550 -16.11 21.91 11.72
CA LYS A 550 -15.88 23.25 12.31
C LYS A 550 -14.41 23.65 12.26
N THR A 551 -13.94 24.03 11.08
CA THR A 551 -12.54 24.39 10.82
C THR A 551 -12.21 25.81 11.28
N VAL A 552 -11.02 25.99 11.85
CA VAL A 552 -10.31 27.26 12.00
C VAL A 552 -9.61 27.62 10.70
N ALA A 553 -8.95 26.64 10.07
CA ALA A 553 -8.29 26.78 8.78
C ALA A 553 -8.22 25.42 8.06
N SER A 554 -8.08 25.47 6.74
CA SER A 554 -7.86 24.30 5.88
C SER A 554 -6.81 24.64 4.83
N ARG A 555 -5.94 23.68 4.51
CA ARG A 555 -4.95 23.76 3.43
C ARG A 555 -4.99 22.46 2.63
N GLN A 556 -5.34 22.55 1.35
CA GLN A 556 -5.31 21.44 0.40
C GLN A 556 -4.15 21.64 -0.58
N GLN A 557 -3.58 20.55 -1.08
CA GLN A 557 -2.60 20.56 -2.18
C GLN A 557 -3.26 20.03 -3.45
N ASP A 558 -3.38 20.87 -4.49
CA ASP A 558 -3.73 20.41 -5.84
C ASP A 558 -2.49 19.79 -6.47
N ILE A 559 -2.31 18.49 -6.25
CA ILE A 559 -1.36 17.69 -7.02
C ILE A 559 -2.09 17.30 -8.30
N SER A 560 -2.13 18.23 -9.26
CA SER A 560 -2.56 17.93 -10.63
C SER A 560 -1.29 17.59 -11.41
N ILE A 561 -0.98 16.29 -11.47
CA ILE A 561 0.05 15.77 -12.39
C ILE A 561 -0.72 15.23 -13.60
N THR A 562 -1.30 16.13 -14.39
CA THR A 562 -1.78 15.80 -15.73
C THR A 562 -0.57 15.77 -16.68
N PRO A 563 -0.48 14.85 -17.68
CA PRO A 563 0.64 14.78 -18.63
C PRO A 563 0.85 16.06 -19.47
N VAL A 564 -0.12 16.98 -19.43
CA VAL A 564 -0.11 18.28 -20.08
C VAL A 564 -0.24 19.37 -19.01
N SER A 565 0.87 20.02 -18.66
CA SER A 565 0.82 21.22 -17.83
C SER A 565 0.13 22.34 -18.63
N VAL A 566 -1.07 22.74 -18.21
CA VAL A 566 -1.81 23.88 -18.80
C VAL A 566 -0.93 25.13 -18.80
N LYS A 567 -0.10 25.29 -17.77
CA LYS A 567 0.85 26.39 -17.63
C LYS A 567 2.02 26.27 -18.63
N ALA A 568 2.54 25.07 -18.89
CA ALA A 568 3.56 24.85 -19.92
C ALA A 568 3.02 25.21 -21.32
N LEU A 569 1.77 24.84 -21.64
CA LEU A 569 1.12 25.23 -22.90
C LEU A 569 0.94 26.74 -23.04
N GLN A 570 0.52 27.42 -21.98
CA GLN A 570 0.39 28.88 -21.96
C GLN A 570 1.74 29.56 -22.18
N LEU A 571 2.79 29.09 -21.51
CA LEU A 571 4.16 29.60 -21.67
C LEU A 571 4.71 29.33 -23.08
N LEU A 572 4.43 28.16 -23.66
CA LEU A 572 4.80 27.84 -25.03
C LEU A 572 4.11 28.77 -26.03
N GLN A 573 2.82 29.03 -25.86
CA GLN A 573 2.08 29.95 -26.72
C GLN A 573 2.68 31.37 -26.64
N GLN A 574 2.98 31.84 -25.43
CA GLN A 574 3.65 33.13 -25.21
C GLN A 574 5.05 33.16 -25.83
N LEU A 575 5.83 32.07 -25.75
CA LEU A 575 7.14 31.95 -26.39
C LEU A 575 7.04 32.03 -27.92
N LYS A 576 6.03 31.41 -28.52
CA LYS A 576 5.79 31.44 -29.98
C LYS A 576 5.31 32.80 -30.47
N THR A 577 4.66 33.61 -29.61
CA THR A 577 4.18 34.96 -29.95
C THR A 577 5.10 36.08 -29.46
N ALA A 578 6.21 35.77 -28.78
CA ALA A 578 7.11 36.76 -28.22
C ALA A 578 7.76 37.61 -29.34
N THR A 579 7.66 38.92 -29.22
CA THR A 579 8.14 39.86 -30.27
C THR A 579 9.50 40.47 -29.96
N SER A 580 10.01 40.28 -28.72
CA SER A 580 11.29 40.82 -28.29
C SER A 580 12.22 39.75 -27.69
N LEU A 581 13.52 39.92 -27.92
CA LEU A 581 14.56 39.07 -27.32
C LEU A 581 14.59 39.15 -25.78
N ALA A 582 14.08 40.22 -25.18
CA ALA A 582 13.99 40.37 -23.73
C ALA A 582 12.86 39.51 -23.15
N GLU A 583 11.71 39.48 -23.81
CA GLU A 583 10.55 38.66 -23.45
C GLU A 583 10.87 37.17 -23.60
N TYR A 584 11.50 36.78 -24.72
CA TYR A 584 11.95 35.41 -24.93
C TYR A 584 12.94 34.93 -23.85
N ARG A 585 13.85 35.81 -23.40
CA ARG A 585 14.82 35.52 -22.31
C ARG A 585 14.16 35.29 -20.95
N ALA A 586 13.03 35.94 -20.69
CA ALA A 586 12.30 35.77 -19.45
C ALA A 586 11.46 34.47 -19.47
N LEU A 587 10.81 34.17 -20.60
CA LEU A 587 9.86 33.07 -20.73
C LEU A 587 10.53 31.70 -20.89
N LEU A 588 11.67 31.61 -21.60
CA LEU A 588 12.28 30.32 -21.93
C LEU A 588 12.70 29.50 -20.69
N PRO A 589 13.39 30.07 -19.68
CA PRO A 589 13.69 29.33 -18.46
C PRO A 589 12.42 28.87 -17.69
N MET A 590 11.35 29.67 -17.70
CA MET A 590 10.09 29.33 -17.02
C MET A 590 9.39 28.16 -17.70
N TYR A 591 9.37 28.16 -19.04
CA TYR A 591 8.84 27.04 -19.82
C TYR A 591 9.66 25.76 -19.60
N LEU A 592 10.99 25.84 -19.65
CA LEU A 592 11.85 24.68 -19.41
C LEU A 592 11.73 24.17 -17.97
N GLN A 593 11.53 25.06 -17.00
CA GLN A 593 11.28 24.69 -15.61
C GLN A 593 9.99 23.87 -15.46
N GLU A 594 8.92 24.27 -16.16
CA GLU A 594 7.67 23.50 -16.22
C GLU A 594 7.85 22.15 -16.91
N GLN A 595 8.58 22.08 -18.02
CA GLN A 595 8.84 20.81 -18.71
C GLN A 595 9.68 19.86 -17.86
N VAL A 596 10.66 20.39 -17.12
CA VAL A 596 11.42 19.63 -16.11
C VAL A 596 10.50 19.21 -14.97
N ALA A 597 9.61 20.06 -14.48
CA ALA A 597 8.65 19.70 -13.43
C ALA A 597 7.76 18.51 -13.85
N VAL A 598 7.24 18.56 -15.08
CA VAL A 598 6.43 17.48 -15.66
C VAL A 598 7.24 16.18 -15.78
N THR A 599 8.45 16.26 -16.35
CA THR A 599 9.32 15.08 -16.55
C THR A 599 9.72 14.43 -15.21
N PHE A 600 9.99 15.25 -14.19
CA PHE A 600 10.40 14.78 -12.86
C PHE A 600 9.22 14.42 -11.96
N LYS A 601 7.98 14.73 -12.36
CA LYS A 601 6.77 14.59 -11.55
C LYS A 601 6.88 15.32 -10.21
N LEU A 602 7.56 16.48 -10.23
CA LEU A 602 7.72 17.35 -9.07
C LEU A 602 6.95 18.65 -9.30
N PRO A 603 6.40 19.28 -8.25
CA PRO A 603 5.84 20.61 -8.36
C PRO A 603 6.87 21.62 -8.89
N THR A 604 6.47 22.55 -9.77
CA THR A 604 7.40 23.53 -10.38
C THR A 604 8.17 24.34 -9.34
N ASN A 605 7.57 24.62 -8.17
CA ASN A 605 8.24 25.35 -7.09
C ASN A 605 9.40 24.58 -6.43
N GLN A 606 9.50 23.27 -6.65
CA GLN A 606 10.63 22.44 -6.22
C GLN A 606 11.73 22.34 -7.29
N ILE A 607 11.46 22.77 -8.53
CA ILE A 607 12.46 22.78 -9.61
C ILE A 607 13.33 24.02 -9.48
N SER A 608 14.59 23.84 -9.12
CA SER A 608 15.56 24.93 -9.09
C SER A 608 16.17 25.16 -10.47
N ASN A 609 16.09 26.40 -10.96
CA ASN A 609 16.63 26.78 -12.26
C ASN A 609 18.16 26.72 -12.34
N LYS A 610 18.85 26.70 -11.19
CA LYS A 610 20.31 26.67 -11.06
C LYS A 610 20.85 25.29 -10.68
N LYS A 611 20.03 24.45 -10.04
CA LYS A 611 20.44 23.10 -9.65
C LYS A 611 20.60 22.25 -10.89
N LYS A 612 21.56 21.32 -10.85
CA LYS A 612 21.89 20.46 -11.98
C LYS A 612 20.86 19.34 -12.07
N LEU A 613 20.41 19.02 -13.28
CA LEU A 613 19.31 18.09 -13.50
C LEU A 613 19.63 16.67 -12.98
N ILE A 614 20.87 16.21 -13.13
CA ILE A 614 21.33 14.91 -12.57
C ILE A 614 21.19 14.89 -11.04
N GLN A 615 21.51 16.00 -10.37
CA GLN A 615 21.34 16.16 -8.93
C GLN A 615 19.87 16.31 -8.50
N MET A 616 18.96 16.38 -9.45
CA MET A 616 17.52 16.36 -9.22
C MET A 616 16.92 14.99 -9.53
N GLY A 617 17.74 14.03 -9.98
CA GLY A 617 17.30 12.68 -10.34
C GLY A 617 17.09 12.45 -11.84
N LEU A 618 17.66 13.27 -12.73
CA LEU A 618 17.60 13.01 -14.18
C LEU A 618 18.30 11.69 -14.52
N ASP A 619 17.56 10.79 -15.16
CA ASP A 619 18.13 9.58 -15.79
C ASP A 619 18.09 9.68 -17.33
N SER A 620 18.64 8.65 -17.99
CA SER A 620 18.72 8.58 -19.45
C SER A 620 17.35 8.59 -20.13
N LEU A 621 16.31 8.05 -19.50
CA LEU A 621 14.96 8.00 -20.05
C LEU A 621 14.29 9.38 -19.96
N MET A 622 14.36 10.01 -18.79
CA MET A 622 13.88 11.37 -18.57
C MET A 622 14.60 12.37 -19.48
N ALA A 623 15.89 12.16 -19.76
CA ALA A 623 16.65 12.98 -20.68
C ALA A 623 16.14 12.85 -22.13
N VAL A 624 15.76 11.64 -22.57
CA VAL A 624 15.15 11.41 -23.88
C VAL A 624 13.78 12.09 -23.96
N GLU A 625 12.92 11.90 -22.95
CA GLU A 625 11.59 12.51 -22.89
C GLU A 625 11.66 14.05 -22.95
N LEU A 626 12.52 14.63 -22.11
CA LEU A 626 12.71 16.08 -22.05
C LEU A 626 13.27 16.63 -23.38
N ARG A 627 14.25 15.94 -23.99
CA ARG A 627 14.79 16.30 -25.30
C ARG A 627 13.70 16.28 -26.37
N ASN A 628 12.90 15.21 -26.42
CA ASN A 628 11.86 15.04 -27.42
C ASN A 628 10.78 16.13 -27.31
N ARG A 629 10.35 16.47 -26.08
CA ARG A 629 9.43 17.59 -25.84
C ARG A 629 10.01 18.93 -26.29
N ILE A 630 11.26 19.22 -25.94
CA ILE A 630 11.95 20.45 -26.37
C ILE A 630 12.02 20.53 -27.89
N ARG A 631 12.38 19.44 -28.56
CA ARG A 631 12.47 19.38 -30.03
C ARG A 631 11.13 19.59 -30.71
N LEU A 632 10.08 18.89 -30.28
CA LEU A 632 8.74 19.01 -30.87
C LEU A 632 8.12 20.39 -30.67
N GLU A 633 8.34 21.00 -29.51
CA GLU A 633 7.67 22.25 -29.14
C GLU A 633 8.43 23.51 -29.58
N LEU A 634 9.78 23.46 -29.59
CA LEU A 634 10.66 24.59 -29.89
C LEU A 634 11.48 24.44 -31.20
N ASP A 635 11.43 23.29 -31.87
CA ASP A 635 12.20 22.99 -33.09
C ASP A 635 13.73 23.08 -32.92
N VAL A 636 14.22 22.69 -31.73
CA VAL A 636 15.64 22.71 -31.36
C VAL A 636 16.11 21.32 -30.97
N ASP A 637 17.16 20.83 -31.62
CA ASP A 637 17.75 19.51 -31.36
C ASP A 637 18.96 19.62 -30.42
N ILE A 638 18.77 19.22 -29.16
CA ILE A 638 19.84 19.15 -28.16
C ILE A 638 20.36 17.71 -28.09
N PRO A 639 21.67 17.45 -28.32
CA PRO A 639 22.24 16.12 -28.20
C PRO A 639 22.00 15.51 -26.81
N LEU A 640 21.59 14.23 -26.74
CA LEU A 640 21.28 13.53 -25.48
C LEU A 640 22.42 13.64 -24.45
N VAL A 641 23.66 13.58 -24.96
CA VAL A 641 24.91 13.72 -24.20
C VAL A 641 24.95 14.99 -23.36
N LYS A 642 24.36 16.09 -23.83
CA LYS A 642 24.33 17.37 -23.12
C LYS A 642 23.51 17.29 -21.85
N PHE A 643 22.42 16.54 -21.84
CA PHE A 643 21.63 16.32 -20.63
C PHE A 643 22.42 15.54 -19.56
N MET A 644 23.44 14.79 -19.97
CA MET A 644 24.36 14.05 -19.10
C MET A 644 25.59 14.88 -18.62
N GLU A 645 25.71 16.16 -19.02
CA GLU A 645 26.87 17.03 -18.77
C GLU A 645 26.73 17.98 -17.55
N ASP A 646 26.09 17.55 -16.46
CA ASP A 646 25.88 18.39 -15.26
C ASP A 646 25.23 19.74 -15.61
N VAL A 647 24.11 19.70 -16.35
CA VAL A 647 23.41 20.86 -16.92
C VAL A 647 22.22 21.27 -16.03
N SER A 648 21.97 22.58 -15.88
CA SER A 648 20.78 23.14 -15.21
C SER A 648 19.74 23.65 -16.21
N VAL A 649 18.52 23.98 -15.74
CA VAL A 649 17.48 24.63 -16.58
C VAL A 649 18.01 25.91 -17.24
N LEU A 650 18.80 26.71 -16.53
CA LEU A 650 19.42 27.92 -17.09
C LEU A 650 20.52 27.63 -18.12
N ASP A 651 21.24 26.53 -17.96
CA ASP A 651 22.26 26.12 -18.94
C ASP A 651 21.58 25.64 -20.23
N LEU A 652 20.49 24.86 -20.13
CA LEU A 652 19.63 24.48 -21.27
C LEU A 652 19.06 25.70 -21.98
N ALA A 653 18.49 26.66 -21.24
CA ALA A 653 17.96 27.89 -21.81
C ALA A 653 19.03 28.68 -22.59
N ARG A 654 20.27 28.72 -22.08
CA ARG A 654 21.40 29.35 -22.78
C ARG A 654 21.77 28.63 -24.07
N GLN A 655 21.76 27.29 -24.07
CA GLN A 655 22.09 26.48 -25.25
C GLN A 655 21.02 26.58 -26.33
N ILE A 656 19.74 26.44 -25.97
CA ILE A 656 18.60 26.58 -26.88
C ILE A 656 18.63 27.96 -27.54
N LYS A 657 18.92 29.01 -26.77
CA LYS A 657 19.09 30.36 -27.31
C LYS A 657 20.23 30.45 -28.33
N ALA A 658 21.40 29.85 -28.05
CA ALA A 658 22.54 29.88 -28.97
C ALA A 658 22.22 29.18 -30.29
N GLN A 659 21.61 27.98 -30.23
CA GLN A 659 21.18 27.25 -31.42
C GLN A 659 20.09 27.98 -32.19
N LEU A 660 19.10 28.57 -31.53
CA LEU A 660 18.07 29.36 -32.23
C LEU A 660 18.68 30.58 -32.93
N MET A 661 19.68 31.23 -32.33
CA MET A 661 20.41 32.34 -32.99
C MET A 661 21.21 31.87 -34.21
N GLU A 662 21.78 30.66 -34.16
CA GLU A 662 22.47 30.04 -35.31
C GLU A 662 21.49 29.55 -36.39
N ILE A 663 20.35 28.95 -36.02
CA ILE A 663 19.32 28.47 -36.96
C ILE A 663 18.70 29.65 -37.72
N HIS A 664 18.39 30.76 -37.04
CA HIS A 664 17.94 32.00 -37.70
C HIS A 664 19.01 32.61 -38.62
N ALA A 665 20.30 32.26 -38.45
CA ALA A 665 21.40 32.72 -39.29
C ALA A 665 21.78 31.73 -40.42
N SER A 666 21.44 30.44 -40.31
CA SER A 666 21.95 29.37 -41.21
C SER A 666 20.88 28.54 -41.94
N ASN A 667 19.59 28.69 -41.62
CA ASN A 667 18.46 28.12 -42.38
C ASN A 667 18.62 26.62 -42.75
N THR A 668 19.20 25.80 -41.87
CA THR A 668 19.49 24.39 -42.13
C THR A 668 19.02 23.48 -40.99
N LEU A 669 17.72 23.17 -40.98
CA LEU A 669 17.20 21.91 -40.43
C LEU A 669 16.82 21.06 -41.64
N VAL A 670 17.48 19.92 -41.85
CA VAL A 670 17.09 18.98 -42.92
C VAL A 670 15.77 18.33 -42.50
N PRO A 671 14.64 18.58 -43.19
CA PRO A 671 13.34 18.04 -42.78
C PRO A 671 13.31 16.52 -42.95
N LEU A 672 12.65 15.82 -42.02
CA LEU A 672 12.28 14.41 -42.21
C LEU A 672 11.32 14.30 -43.40
N THR A 673 11.68 13.48 -44.39
CA THR A 673 10.85 13.20 -45.57
C THR A 673 10.14 11.86 -45.38
N ALA A 674 8.83 11.84 -45.58
CA ALA A 674 8.05 10.59 -45.56
C ALA A 674 8.43 9.70 -46.73
N ALA A 675 8.42 8.38 -46.53
CA ALA A 675 8.72 7.42 -47.58
C ALA A 675 7.69 7.52 -48.72
N THR A 676 8.17 7.69 -49.96
CA THR A 676 7.32 7.73 -51.17
C THR A 676 7.16 6.36 -51.84
N THR A 677 7.78 5.32 -51.27
CA THR A 677 7.82 3.96 -51.84
C THR A 677 6.52 3.21 -51.56
N PRO A 678 5.93 2.48 -52.54
CA PRO A 678 4.74 1.67 -52.33
C PRO A 678 4.86 0.70 -51.13
N HIS A 679 3.75 0.52 -50.39
CA HIS A 679 3.69 -0.29 -49.15
C HIS A 679 3.90 -1.80 -49.35
N ASP A 680 3.95 -2.27 -50.58
CA ASP A 680 3.90 -3.70 -50.92
C ASP A 680 5.26 -4.41 -50.87
N ARG A 681 6.40 -3.70 -51.01
CA ARG A 681 7.76 -4.26 -50.86
C ARG A 681 8.79 -3.23 -50.41
N GLN A 682 9.23 -3.31 -49.16
CA GLN A 682 10.15 -2.34 -48.56
C GLN A 682 11.40 -3.03 -47.99
N ALA A 683 12.51 -2.29 -47.95
CA ALA A 683 13.74 -2.78 -47.33
C ALA A 683 13.54 -2.97 -45.82
N LEU A 684 14.25 -3.92 -45.22
CA LEU A 684 14.35 -4.05 -43.77
C LEU A 684 15.29 -2.97 -43.21
N SER A 685 15.06 -2.55 -41.96
CA SER A 685 16.11 -1.86 -41.20
C SER A 685 17.33 -2.76 -41.03
N ILE A 686 18.49 -2.18 -40.74
CA ILE A 686 19.70 -3.00 -40.52
C ILE A 686 19.49 -4.01 -39.38
N GLY A 687 18.86 -3.59 -38.28
CA GLY A 687 18.56 -4.46 -37.16
C GLY A 687 17.58 -5.58 -37.52
N GLN A 688 16.55 -5.30 -38.34
CA GLN A 688 15.64 -6.34 -38.81
C GLN A 688 16.35 -7.36 -39.72
N LYS A 689 17.31 -6.95 -40.54
CA LYS A 689 18.07 -7.88 -41.40
C LYS A 689 18.87 -8.89 -40.57
N GLU A 690 19.57 -8.41 -39.54
CA GLU A 690 20.29 -9.26 -38.59
C GLU A 690 19.33 -10.22 -37.90
N LEU A 691 18.26 -9.69 -37.30
CA LEU A 691 17.30 -10.49 -36.57
C LEU A 691 16.59 -11.51 -37.47
N TRP A 692 16.33 -11.19 -38.74
CA TRP A 692 15.77 -12.13 -39.70
C TRP A 692 16.72 -13.30 -39.97
N LEU A 693 18.02 -13.03 -40.20
CA LEU A 693 19.03 -14.08 -40.37
C LEU A 693 19.13 -14.97 -39.13
N LEU A 694 19.17 -14.36 -37.94
CA LEU A 694 19.21 -15.09 -36.68
C LEU A 694 17.94 -15.91 -36.44
N SER A 695 16.78 -15.40 -36.87
CA SER A 695 15.49 -16.11 -36.76
C SER A 695 15.44 -17.33 -37.68
N GLN A 696 16.00 -17.25 -38.89
CA GLN A 696 16.12 -18.41 -39.79
C GLN A 696 16.97 -19.52 -39.14
N LEU A 697 18.12 -19.16 -38.56
CA LEU A 697 18.98 -20.12 -37.83
C LEU A 697 18.30 -20.70 -36.59
N ALA A 698 17.55 -19.88 -35.85
CA ALA A 698 16.78 -20.34 -34.70
C ALA A 698 15.64 -21.29 -35.11
N GLN A 699 15.02 -21.07 -36.27
CA GLN A 699 13.96 -21.92 -36.82
C GLN A 699 14.49 -23.32 -37.18
N GLU A 700 15.70 -23.42 -37.74
CA GLU A 700 16.38 -24.71 -37.97
C GLU A 700 16.59 -25.48 -36.65
N GLN A 701 16.84 -24.76 -35.55
CA GLN A 701 17.01 -25.30 -34.20
C GLN A 701 15.68 -25.49 -33.44
N LYS A 702 14.53 -25.19 -34.06
CA LYS A 702 13.20 -25.17 -33.43
C LYS A 702 13.16 -24.34 -32.13
N SER A 703 13.85 -23.21 -32.13
CA SER A 703 13.97 -22.30 -30.98
C SER A 703 13.01 -21.12 -31.09
N SER A 704 12.39 -20.75 -29.97
CA SER A 704 11.51 -19.58 -29.83
C SER A 704 12.22 -18.37 -29.22
N VAL A 705 13.56 -18.32 -29.30
CA VAL A 705 14.38 -17.30 -28.62
C VAL A 705 14.00 -15.86 -28.98
N TYR A 706 13.53 -15.62 -30.21
CA TYR A 706 13.10 -14.30 -30.67
C TYR A 706 11.57 -14.08 -30.55
N HIS A 707 10.89 -14.87 -29.73
CA HIS A 707 9.51 -14.61 -29.34
C HIS A 707 9.48 -13.79 -28.04
N THR A 708 8.74 -12.69 -28.06
CA THR A 708 8.39 -11.90 -26.89
C THR A 708 7.05 -12.39 -26.35
N ALA A 709 7.01 -12.84 -25.10
CA ALA A 709 5.78 -13.30 -24.45
C ALA A 709 5.41 -12.45 -23.24
N PHE A 710 4.11 -12.23 -23.07
CA PHE A 710 3.54 -11.53 -21.93
C PHE A 710 2.31 -12.29 -21.39
N PRO A 711 2.52 -13.21 -20.42
CA PRO A 711 1.44 -13.94 -19.78
C PRO A 711 0.85 -13.15 -18.61
N MET A 712 -0.49 -13.16 -18.49
CA MET A 712 -1.23 -12.53 -17.39
C MET A 712 -2.30 -13.49 -16.88
N GLN A 713 -2.51 -13.50 -15.56
CA GLN A 713 -3.69 -14.10 -14.97
C GLN A 713 -4.83 -13.08 -14.99
N ILE A 714 -6.04 -13.50 -15.33
CA ILE A 714 -7.26 -12.68 -15.26
C ILE A 714 -8.18 -13.26 -14.20
N ARG A 715 -8.53 -12.45 -13.20
CA ARG A 715 -9.39 -12.79 -12.04
C ARG A 715 -10.84 -12.29 -12.16
N SER A 716 -11.23 -11.87 -13.35
CA SER A 716 -12.55 -11.33 -13.68
C SER A 716 -13.19 -12.09 -14.82
N LYS A 717 -14.50 -11.88 -15.04
CA LYS A 717 -15.18 -12.42 -16.24
C LYS A 717 -14.60 -11.82 -17.51
N VAL A 718 -14.29 -12.66 -18.49
CA VAL A 718 -13.79 -12.23 -19.81
C VAL A 718 -14.90 -12.27 -20.86
N ASP A 719 -15.18 -11.12 -21.47
CA ASP A 719 -15.90 -11.05 -22.74
C ASP A 719 -14.92 -11.32 -23.88
N VAL A 720 -14.90 -12.56 -24.36
CA VAL A 720 -13.95 -13.05 -25.37
C VAL A 720 -14.08 -12.29 -26.68
N ILE A 721 -15.30 -12.01 -27.13
CA ILE A 721 -15.57 -11.30 -28.39
C ILE A 721 -15.03 -9.88 -28.32
N ARG A 722 -15.28 -9.20 -27.19
CA ARG A 722 -14.82 -7.83 -26.99
C ARG A 722 -13.30 -7.75 -26.87
N LEU A 723 -12.67 -8.70 -26.16
CA LEU A 723 -11.22 -8.79 -26.05
C LEU A 723 -10.58 -9.04 -27.43
N GLN A 724 -11.12 -9.97 -28.21
CA GLN A 724 -10.66 -10.24 -29.58
C GLN A 724 -10.76 -8.99 -30.47
N LYS A 725 -11.87 -8.23 -30.37
CA LYS A 725 -12.04 -6.98 -31.11
C LYS A 725 -11.00 -5.92 -30.73
N ALA A 726 -10.67 -5.80 -29.44
CA ALA A 726 -9.65 -4.85 -28.97
C ALA A 726 -8.28 -5.15 -29.59
N PHE A 727 -7.86 -6.42 -29.62
CA PHE A 727 -6.63 -6.84 -30.31
C PHE A 727 -6.67 -6.59 -31.82
N GLN A 728 -7.81 -6.86 -32.48
CA GLN A 728 -8.00 -6.59 -33.90
C GLN A 728 -7.82 -5.10 -34.23
N THR A 729 -8.34 -4.19 -33.39
CA THR A 729 -8.15 -2.74 -33.54
C THR A 729 -6.67 -2.33 -33.44
N LEU A 730 -5.89 -2.96 -32.57
CA LEU A 730 -4.44 -2.68 -32.48
C LEU A 730 -3.70 -3.16 -33.72
N ILE A 731 -4.06 -4.33 -34.25
CA ILE A 731 -3.51 -4.86 -35.51
C ILE A 731 -3.78 -3.87 -36.66
N GLU A 732 -5.02 -3.39 -36.80
CA GLU A 732 -5.41 -2.43 -37.84
C GLU A 732 -4.64 -1.11 -37.72
N ARG A 733 -4.48 -0.62 -36.49
CA ARG A 733 -3.81 0.64 -36.15
C ARG A 733 -2.30 0.62 -36.42
N HIS A 734 -1.61 -0.48 -36.14
CA HIS A 734 -0.14 -0.57 -36.21
C HIS A 734 0.32 -1.42 -37.40
N PRO A 735 0.84 -0.81 -38.49
CA PRO A 735 1.29 -1.54 -39.69
C PRO A 735 2.29 -2.67 -39.40
N SER A 736 3.17 -2.49 -38.41
CA SER A 736 4.17 -3.50 -38.01
C SER A 736 3.55 -4.82 -37.57
N LEU A 737 2.37 -4.81 -36.93
CA LEU A 737 1.65 -6.03 -36.53
C LEU A 737 1.04 -6.80 -37.72
N ARG A 738 0.99 -6.16 -38.90
CA ARG A 738 0.47 -6.69 -40.16
C ARG A 738 1.58 -6.86 -41.20
N THR A 739 2.83 -6.96 -40.73
CA THR A 739 4.01 -7.07 -41.58
C THR A 739 4.51 -8.51 -41.62
N THR A 740 4.90 -8.95 -42.80
CA THR A 740 5.54 -10.26 -43.07
C THR A 740 6.88 -10.05 -43.77
N PHE A 741 7.76 -11.05 -43.71
CA PHE A 741 9.12 -10.98 -44.24
C PHE A 741 9.34 -12.09 -45.25
N THR A 742 9.78 -11.72 -46.45
CA THR A 742 10.04 -12.66 -47.55
C THR A 742 11.32 -12.26 -48.28
N THR A 743 11.80 -13.07 -49.22
CA THR A 743 12.98 -12.76 -50.02
C THR A 743 12.61 -12.34 -51.43
N THR A 744 13.36 -11.40 -52.01
CA THR A 744 13.30 -11.14 -53.45
C THR A 744 13.80 -12.35 -54.25
N PRO A 745 13.54 -12.44 -55.56
CA PRO A 745 14.12 -13.49 -56.41
C PRO A 745 15.66 -13.51 -56.42
N LYS A 746 16.32 -12.43 -55.97
CA LYS A 746 17.78 -12.34 -55.81
C LYS A 746 18.28 -12.76 -54.42
N GLY A 747 17.37 -13.21 -53.54
CA GLY A 747 17.70 -13.66 -52.17
C GLY A 747 17.79 -12.56 -51.12
N GLU A 748 17.42 -11.31 -51.44
CA GLU A 748 17.48 -10.20 -50.47
C GLU A 748 16.21 -10.18 -49.59
N PRO A 749 16.32 -10.07 -48.25
CA PRO A 749 15.15 -10.01 -47.38
C PRO A 749 14.43 -8.66 -47.52
N ILE A 750 13.11 -8.71 -47.63
CA ILE A 750 12.19 -7.58 -47.74
C ILE A 750 11.00 -7.73 -46.79
N GLN A 751 10.41 -6.61 -46.39
CA GLN A 751 9.21 -6.58 -45.58
C GLN A 751 8.01 -6.18 -46.43
N LYS A 752 6.88 -6.83 -46.18
CA LYS A 752 5.59 -6.57 -46.82
C LYS A 752 4.57 -6.22 -45.76
N VAL A 753 4.06 -5.00 -45.83
CA VAL A 753 2.97 -4.51 -44.99
C VAL A 753 1.66 -4.84 -45.71
N HIS A 754 0.81 -5.67 -45.11
CA HIS A 754 -0.50 -5.99 -45.69
C HIS A 754 -1.46 -4.81 -45.52
N GLU A 755 -2.63 -4.79 -46.18
CA GLU A 755 -3.67 -3.75 -45.94
C GLU A 755 -4.52 -4.05 -44.71
N SER A 756 -4.78 -5.33 -44.48
CA SER A 756 -5.46 -5.86 -43.30
C SER A 756 -4.89 -7.24 -42.97
N HIS A 757 -4.98 -7.65 -41.71
CA HIS A 757 -4.59 -8.98 -41.26
C HIS A 757 -5.51 -9.37 -40.11
N THR A 758 -5.91 -10.63 -40.02
CA THR A 758 -6.79 -11.12 -38.96
C THR A 758 -5.98 -11.51 -37.72
N ILE A 759 -6.50 -11.19 -36.53
CA ILE A 759 -5.90 -11.63 -35.27
C ILE A 759 -5.89 -13.17 -35.18
N SER A 760 -4.75 -13.74 -34.81
CA SER A 760 -4.67 -15.13 -34.35
C SER A 760 -5.05 -15.17 -32.86
N PHE A 761 -6.31 -15.49 -32.57
CA PHE A 761 -6.88 -15.58 -31.23
C PHE A 761 -7.40 -17.00 -30.99
N GLU A 762 -6.80 -17.71 -30.04
CA GLU A 762 -7.20 -19.07 -29.66
C GLU A 762 -7.77 -19.06 -28.24
N HIS A 763 -9.05 -19.43 -28.11
CA HIS A 763 -9.70 -19.63 -26.82
C HIS A 763 -9.71 -21.12 -26.47
N ILE A 764 -9.07 -21.47 -25.36
CA ILE A 764 -8.79 -22.84 -24.94
C ILE A 764 -9.50 -23.11 -23.62
N ASP A 765 -10.29 -24.18 -23.57
CA ASP A 765 -10.89 -24.68 -22.33
C ASP A 765 -9.84 -25.46 -21.52
N ALA A 766 -9.44 -24.89 -20.38
CA ALA A 766 -8.47 -25.41 -19.44
C ALA A 766 -9.13 -25.79 -18.09
N SER A 767 -10.46 -25.90 -18.04
CA SER A 767 -11.22 -26.20 -16.80
C SER A 767 -10.81 -27.51 -16.12
N ASN A 768 -10.32 -28.47 -16.90
CA ASN A 768 -9.86 -29.78 -16.40
C ASN A 768 -8.35 -29.85 -16.15
N TRP A 769 -7.60 -28.74 -16.27
CA TRP A 769 -6.14 -28.74 -16.11
C TRP A 769 -5.73 -28.34 -14.69
N ASN A 770 -4.79 -29.10 -14.12
CA ASN A 770 -4.06 -28.67 -12.92
C ASN A 770 -3.00 -27.62 -13.29
N ASP A 771 -2.36 -27.03 -12.29
CA ASP A 771 -1.41 -25.93 -12.50
C ASP A 771 -0.18 -26.36 -13.33
N ASP A 772 0.30 -27.59 -13.14
CA ASP A 772 1.43 -28.14 -13.90
C ASP A 772 1.11 -28.30 -15.40
N GLU A 773 -0.04 -28.90 -15.73
CA GLU A 773 -0.46 -29.05 -17.12
C GLU A 773 -0.76 -27.67 -17.75
N LEU A 774 -1.36 -26.75 -17.01
CA LEU A 774 -1.57 -25.37 -17.48
C LEU A 774 -0.25 -24.70 -17.83
N ASN A 775 0.74 -24.73 -16.92
CA ASN A 775 2.06 -24.16 -17.14
C ASN A 775 2.74 -24.78 -18.36
N LYS A 776 2.69 -26.11 -18.47
CA LYS A 776 3.23 -26.83 -19.63
C LYS A 776 2.58 -26.37 -20.94
N ARG A 777 1.25 -26.26 -21.00
CA ARG A 777 0.52 -25.84 -22.21
C ARG A 777 0.75 -24.38 -22.57
N VAL A 778 0.89 -23.51 -21.57
CA VAL A 778 1.25 -22.10 -21.73
C VAL A 778 2.66 -21.99 -22.34
N VAL A 779 3.62 -22.79 -21.86
CA VAL A 779 4.98 -22.86 -22.43
C VAL A 779 4.98 -23.43 -23.86
N GLU A 780 4.21 -24.49 -24.13
CA GLU A 780 4.07 -25.05 -25.49
C GLU A 780 3.49 -24.02 -26.49
N ALA A 781 2.48 -23.26 -26.08
CA ALA A 781 1.88 -22.21 -26.90
C ALA A 781 2.86 -21.08 -27.23
N TYR A 782 3.70 -20.70 -26.26
CA TYR A 782 4.78 -19.74 -26.43
C TYR A 782 5.86 -20.24 -27.41
N GLN A 783 6.26 -21.51 -27.29
CA GLN A 783 7.35 -22.10 -28.08
C GLN A 783 6.97 -22.41 -29.53
N ARG A 784 5.67 -22.51 -29.86
CA ARG A 784 5.21 -22.77 -31.23
C ARG A 784 5.81 -21.72 -32.19
N PRO A 785 6.52 -22.10 -33.27
CA PRO A 785 7.23 -21.16 -34.17
C PRO A 785 6.27 -20.27 -34.96
N PHE A 786 6.75 -19.11 -35.40
CA PHE A 786 6.05 -18.25 -36.35
C PHE A 786 6.48 -18.54 -37.80
N ASP A 787 5.54 -18.45 -38.73
CA ASP A 787 5.83 -18.39 -40.17
C ASP A 787 6.09 -16.92 -40.56
N LEU A 788 7.35 -16.59 -40.84
CA LEU A 788 7.76 -15.22 -41.17
C LEU A 788 7.21 -14.73 -42.51
N GLU A 789 6.90 -15.63 -43.45
CA GLU A 789 6.43 -15.28 -44.79
C GLU A 789 4.91 -15.08 -44.84
N GLN A 790 4.16 -15.90 -44.10
CA GLN A 790 2.70 -15.88 -44.12
C GLN A 790 2.09 -15.06 -42.97
N GLY A 791 2.74 -15.02 -41.79
CA GLY A 791 2.19 -14.39 -40.59
C GLY A 791 0.85 -15.00 -40.12
N PRO A 792 0.11 -14.34 -39.19
CA PRO A 792 0.49 -13.15 -38.43
C PRO A 792 1.63 -13.42 -37.45
N LEU A 793 2.42 -12.37 -37.17
CA LEU A 793 3.54 -12.42 -36.20
C LEU A 793 3.13 -12.02 -34.78
N LEU A 794 1.82 -12.10 -34.51
CA LEU A 794 1.15 -11.85 -33.23
C LEU A 794 0.14 -12.98 -32.98
N ARG A 795 0.21 -13.61 -31.81
CA ARG A 795 -0.72 -14.65 -31.36
C ARG A 795 -1.21 -14.34 -29.95
N VAL A 796 -2.49 -14.60 -29.73
CA VAL A 796 -3.15 -14.45 -28.44
C VAL A 796 -3.80 -15.78 -28.06
N ASN A 797 -3.44 -16.30 -26.89
CA ASN A 797 -4.03 -17.51 -26.32
C ASN A 797 -4.74 -17.15 -25.02
N LEU A 798 -6.02 -17.50 -24.91
CA LEU A 798 -6.82 -17.36 -23.69
C LEU A 798 -7.15 -18.75 -23.15
N PHE A 799 -6.59 -19.12 -22.01
CA PHE A 799 -6.89 -20.39 -21.32
C PHE A 799 -7.94 -20.12 -20.23
N THR A 800 -9.11 -20.74 -20.28
CA THR A 800 -10.18 -20.56 -19.29
C THR A 800 -10.24 -21.76 -18.35
N ARG A 801 -10.03 -21.54 -17.05
CA ARG A 801 -10.20 -22.57 -16.01
C ARG A 801 -11.56 -22.50 -15.33
N ALA A 802 -12.02 -21.28 -15.07
CA ALA A 802 -13.31 -21.00 -14.45
C ALA A 802 -13.89 -19.68 -14.98
N ASN A 803 -15.08 -19.30 -14.51
CA ASN A 803 -15.77 -18.08 -14.94
C ASN A 803 -15.01 -16.78 -14.68
N THR A 804 -14.08 -16.80 -13.72
CA THR A 804 -13.26 -15.65 -13.32
C THR A 804 -11.79 -16.04 -13.20
N ASP A 805 -11.37 -17.14 -13.85
CA ASP A 805 -10.00 -17.61 -13.78
C ASP A 805 -9.50 -17.96 -15.18
N HIS A 806 -8.68 -17.08 -15.74
CA HIS A 806 -8.14 -17.23 -17.08
C HIS A 806 -6.65 -16.88 -17.13
N VAL A 807 -5.91 -17.50 -18.05
CA VAL A 807 -4.56 -17.07 -18.41
C VAL A 807 -4.61 -16.49 -19.81
N LEU A 808 -4.20 -15.23 -19.96
CA LEU A 808 -4.03 -14.56 -21.25
C LEU A 808 -2.55 -14.52 -21.60
N LEU A 809 -2.17 -15.18 -22.68
CA LEU A 809 -0.81 -15.19 -23.21
C LEU A 809 -0.77 -14.39 -24.53
N LEU A 810 -0.02 -13.28 -24.52
CA LEU A 810 0.34 -12.53 -25.72
C LEU A 810 1.72 -12.95 -26.19
N THR A 811 1.84 -13.50 -27.41
CA THR A 811 3.13 -13.89 -28.01
C THR A 811 3.35 -13.14 -29.32
N ILE A 812 4.50 -12.48 -29.48
CA ILE A 812 4.84 -11.65 -30.64
C ILE A 812 6.26 -11.96 -31.12
N HIS A 813 6.51 -11.94 -32.42
CA HIS A 813 7.87 -12.05 -32.94
C HIS A 813 8.65 -10.73 -32.79
N HIS A 814 9.90 -10.79 -32.34
CA HIS A 814 10.71 -9.60 -32.03
C HIS A 814 11.02 -8.74 -33.28
N LEU A 815 10.91 -9.30 -34.50
CA LEU A 815 11.03 -8.57 -35.78
C LEU A 815 10.03 -7.42 -35.97
N VAL A 816 8.85 -7.51 -35.35
CA VAL A 816 7.78 -6.52 -35.51
C VAL A 816 7.56 -5.65 -34.27
N VAL A 817 8.11 -6.05 -33.12
CA VAL A 817 7.92 -5.40 -31.82
C VAL A 817 9.21 -5.49 -31.01
N ASP A 818 9.69 -4.36 -30.49
CA ASP A 818 10.68 -4.33 -29.42
C ASP A 818 10.06 -4.13 -28.03
N GLY A 819 10.87 -4.19 -26.96
CA GLY A 819 10.38 -4.02 -25.59
C GLY A 819 9.64 -2.68 -25.37
N TRP A 820 10.11 -1.60 -26.01
CA TRP A 820 9.43 -0.31 -25.98
C TRP A 820 8.05 -0.36 -26.67
N SER A 821 7.99 -0.99 -27.84
CA SER A 821 6.76 -1.18 -28.60
C SER A 821 5.74 -2.04 -27.84
N LEU A 822 6.20 -3.05 -27.10
CA LEU A 822 5.33 -3.86 -26.26
C LEU A 822 4.61 -3.00 -25.22
N TRP A 823 5.31 -2.06 -24.59
CA TRP A 823 4.72 -1.12 -23.62
C TRP A 823 3.65 -0.24 -24.26
N ILE A 824 3.90 0.28 -25.48
CA ILE A 824 2.90 1.04 -26.23
C ILE A 824 1.64 0.19 -26.48
N LEU A 825 1.82 -1.06 -26.91
CA LEU A 825 0.71 -1.96 -27.22
C LEU A 825 -0.14 -2.28 -25.99
N LEU A 826 0.48 -2.55 -24.84
CA LEU A 826 -0.24 -2.87 -23.61
C LEU A 826 -1.00 -1.65 -23.04
N ASP A 827 -0.43 -0.45 -23.16
CA ASP A 827 -1.12 0.78 -22.79
C ASP A 827 -2.32 1.06 -23.70
N GLU A 828 -2.13 0.97 -25.02
CA GLU A 828 -3.22 1.20 -25.98
C GLU A 828 -4.31 0.14 -25.87
N LEU A 829 -3.96 -1.12 -25.57
CA LEU A 829 -4.92 -2.18 -25.27
C LEU A 829 -5.75 -1.81 -24.04
N GLY A 830 -5.13 -1.32 -22.96
CA GLY A 830 -5.84 -0.86 -21.77
C GLY A 830 -6.88 0.22 -22.06
N ILE A 831 -6.57 1.15 -22.97
CA ILE A 831 -7.50 2.18 -23.44
C ILE A 831 -8.68 1.55 -24.21
N GLN A 832 -8.42 0.56 -25.06
CA GLN A 832 -9.48 -0.16 -25.77
C GLN A 832 -10.36 -1.01 -24.83
N LEU A 833 -9.80 -1.44 -23.70
CA LEU A 833 -10.50 -2.18 -22.66
C LEU A 833 -11.29 -1.26 -21.70
N ASP A 834 -11.29 0.06 -21.87
CA ASP A 834 -12.07 0.95 -21.00
C ASP A 834 -13.45 1.26 -21.60
N THR A 835 -14.52 1.10 -20.80
CA THR A 835 -15.91 1.42 -21.18
C THR A 835 -16.30 2.87 -20.95
N GLU A 836 -15.65 3.56 -20.01
CA GLU A 836 -16.05 4.89 -19.55
C GLU A 836 -15.33 6.01 -20.33
N ALA A 837 -14.22 5.67 -20.96
CA ALA A 837 -13.39 6.59 -21.72
C ALA A 837 -13.89 6.76 -23.17
N LYS A 838 -14.38 7.96 -23.53
CA LYS A 838 -14.40 8.44 -24.93
C LYS A 838 -12.97 8.80 -25.41
N ASN A 839 -11.96 8.02 -25.04
CA ASN A 839 -10.57 8.35 -25.33
C ASN A 839 -10.20 7.87 -26.74
N VAL A 840 -10.15 8.84 -27.67
CA VAL A 840 -9.64 8.63 -29.01
C VAL A 840 -8.13 8.47 -28.94
N LEU A 841 -7.60 7.32 -29.40
CA LEU A 841 -6.16 7.13 -29.52
C LEU A 841 -5.58 8.21 -30.47
N PRO A 842 -4.42 8.81 -30.15
CA PRO A 842 -3.83 9.87 -30.97
C PRO A 842 -3.53 9.36 -32.40
N SER A 843 -3.61 10.24 -33.39
CA SER A 843 -3.28 9.88 -34.77
C SER A 843 -1.78 9.57 -34.91
N ILE A 844 -1.47 8.50 -35.63
CA ILE A 844 -0.10 8.09 -35.94
C ILE A 844 0.29 8.73 -37.27
N LYS A 845 1.26 9.66 -37.24
CA LYS A 845 1.73 10.38 -38.43
C LYS A 845 2.82 9.63 -39.19
N TRP A 846 3.68 8.91 -38.48
CA TRP A 846 4.86 8.24 -39.02
C TRP A 846 4.71 6.74 -38.97
N SER A 847 5.46 6.01 -39.79
CA SER A 847 5.48 4.55 -39.83
C SER A 847 6.87 4.02 -39.54
N TYR A 848 6.97 2.71 -39.25
CA TYR A 848 8.27 2.06 -39.11
C TYR A 848 9.08 2.11 -40.42
N THR A 849 8.40 2.09 -41.57
CA THR A 849 9.04 2.28 -42.88
C THR A 849 9.76 3.62 -42.99
N ASP A 850 9.16 4.70 -42.48
CA ASP A 850 9.78 6.03 -42.51
C ASP A 850 11.09 6.02 -41.71
N TYR A 851 11.14 5.26 -40.60
CA TYR A 851 12.37 5.04 -39.85
C TYR A 851 13.42 4.29 -40.67
N VAL A 852 13.05 3.25 -41.43
CA VAL A 852 13.99 2.53 -42.30
C VAL A 852 14.61 3.47 -43.34
N HIS A 853 13.78 4.30 -43.96
CA HIS A 853 14.26 5.26 -44.96
C HIS A 853 15.20 6.30 -44.35
N TRP A 854 14.81 6.85 -43.20
CA TRP A 854 15.64 7.79 -42.45
C TRP A 854 16.98 7.16 -42.02
N GLN A 855 16.99 5.92 -41.52
CA GLN A 855 18.21 5.23 -41.09
C GLN A 855 19.19 5.09 -42.27
N ALA A 856 18.71 4.74 -43.46
CA ALA A 856 19.54 4.66 -44.66
C ALA A 856 20.18 6.02 -45.01
N GLN A 857 19.40 7.09 -45.06
CA GLN A 857 19.91 8.45 -45.33
C GLN A 857 20.92 8.92 -44.26
N MET A 858 20.65 8.61 -42.99
CA MET A 858 21.52 8.98 -41.88
C MET A 858 22.89 8.32 -41.99
N LEU A 859 22.93 7.03 -42.38
CA LEU A 859 24.16 6.27 -42.55
C LEU A 859 25.03 6.76 -43.71
N GLU A 860 24.42 7.30 -44.77
CA GLU A 860 25.13 7.88 -45.93
C GLU A 860 25.59 9.34 -45.70
N SER A 861 25.15 9.96 -44.60
CA SER A 861 25.50 11.34 -44.27
C SER A 861 26.82 11.47 -43.49
N ALA A 862 27.33 12.70 -43.38
CA ALA A 862 28.47 13.02 -42.51
C ALA A 862 28.26 12.60 -41.04
N LYS A 863 27.00 12.55 -40.57
CA LYS A 863 26.66 12.02 -39.24
C LYS A 863 27.00 10.53 -39.16
N GLY A 864 26.63 9.74 -40.16
CA GLY A 864 26.94 8.31 -40.22
C GLY A 864 28.44 8.02 -40.20
N GLU A 865 29.24 8.80 -40.92
CA GLU A 865 30.70 8.69 -40.90
C GLU A 865 31.29 9.05 -39.52
N HIS A 866 30.81 10.12 -38.89
CA HIS A 866 31.22 10.50 -37.54
C HIS A 866 30.94 9.39 -36.52
N LEU A 867 29.74 8.81 -36.56
CA LEU A 867 29.33 7.70 -35.72
C LEU A 867 30.24 6.46 -35.92
N TRP A 868 30.53 6.12 -37.18
CA TRP A 868 31.43 5.01 -37.53
C TRP A 868 32.84 5.21 -36.96
N ASN A 869 33.41 6.40 -37.13
CA ASN A 869 34.78 6.69 -36.70
C ASN A 869 34.97 6.52 -35.19
N TYR A 870 33.98 6.87 -34.39
CA TYR A 870 33.99 6.61 -32.95
C TYR A 870 34.08 5.11 -32.65
N TRP A 871 33.17 4.30 -33.21
CA TRP A 871 33.16 2.86 -32.93
C TRP A 871 34.40 2.15 -33.44
N LYS A 872 34.90 2.54 -34.62
CA LYS A 872 36.17 2.07 -35.16
C LYS A 872 37.32 2.32 -34.20
N GLN A 873 37.36 3.48 -33.54
CA GLN A 873 38.39 3.80 -32.55
C GLN A 873 38.23 3.01 -31.24
N GLN A 874 37.00 2.83 -30.75
CA GLN A 874 36.75 2.12 -29.48
C GLN A 874 36.98 0.60 -29.57
N LEU A 875 36.66 0.02 -30.73
CA LEU A 875 36.75 -1.42 -30.98
C LEU A 875 37.98 -1.81 -31.81
N VAL A 876 39.02 -0.97 -31.80
CA VAL A 876 40.29 -1.26 -32.46
C VAL A 876 41.13 -2.25 -31.62
N GLY A 877 41.92 -3.08 -32.31
CA GLY A 877 42.86 -4.02 -31.69
C GLY A 877 42.25 -5.39 -31.38
N GLU A 878 42.98 -6.21 -30.64
CA GLU A 878 42.50 -7.52 -30.19
C GLU A 878 41.33 -7.33 -29.20
N LEU A 879 40.22 -8.00 -29.49
CA LEU A 879 39.00 -7.95 -28.68
C LEU A 879 39.03 -9.11 -27.69
N PRO A 880 38.95 -8.84 -26.37
CA PRO A 880 39.06 -9.90 -25.38
C PRO A 880 37.81 -10.80 -25.42
N ILE A 881 38.06 -12.11 -25.47
CA ILE A 881 37.03 -13.14 -25.30
C ILE A 881 36.83 -13.37 -23.80
N LEU A 882 35.61 -13.24 -23.30
CA LEU A 882 35.34 -13.41 -21.87
C LEU A 882 35.34 -14.90 -21.49
N ASN A 883 36.22 -15.29 -20.59
CA ASN A 883 36.40 -16.67 -20.13
C ASN A 883 35.77 -16.85 -18.75
N LEU A 884 34.44 -16.93 -18.73
CA LEU A 884 33.70 -17.31 -17.53
C LEU A 884 34.07 -18.74 -17.13
N HIS A 885 34.19 -18.98 -15.82
CA HIS A 885 34.29 -20.34 -15.28
C HIS A 885 32.93 -21.03 -15.44
N THR A 886 32.80 -21.86 -16.47
CA THR A 886 31.61 -22.65 -16.76
C THR A 886 31.69 -24.03 -16.08
N ASP A 887 30.55 -24.58 -15.70
CA ASP A 887 30.45 -25.93 -15.11
C ASP A 887 30.59 -27.02 -16.18
N HIS A 888 30.28 -26.67 -17.43
CA HIS A 888 30.36 -27.56 -18.58
C HIS A 888 31.26 -26.96 -19.68
N PRO A 889 31.98 -27.78 -20.46
CA PRO A 889 32.80 -27.30 -21.57
C PRO A 889 31.90 -26.74 -22.69
N ARG A 890 32.30 -25.61 -23.27
CA ARG A 890 31.58 -25.00 -24.39
C ARG A 890 31.56 -25.93 -25.61
N LEU A 891 30.37 -26.17 -26.15
CA LEU A 891 30.16 -26.90 -27.40
C LEU A 891 30.46 -26.02 -28.61
N SER A 892 30.92 -26.62 -29.71
CA SER A 892 31.18 -25.91 -30.97
C SER A 892 29.91 -25.39 -31.65
N THR A 893 28.77 -26.03 -31.38
CA THR A 893 27.42 -25.60 -31.81
C THR A 893 26.71 -24.91 -30.65
N ARG A 894 26.28 -23.66 -30.86
CA ARG A 894 25.55 -22.88 -29.85
C ARG A 894 24.16 -23.49 -29.61
N THR A 895 23.85 -23.85 -28.37
CA THR A 895 22.46 -24.17 -27.97
C THR A 895 21.83 -22.96 -27.30
N LEU A 896 20.54 -22.73 -27.54
CA LEU A 896 19.78 -21.59 -27.00
C LEU A 896 18.95 -21.96 -25.76
N LYS A 897 19.20 -23.13 -25.17
CA LYS A 897 18.55 -23.56 -23.93
C LYS A 897 19.07 -22.76 -22.75
N GLY A 898 18.17 -22.27 -21.92
CA GLY A 898 18.54 -21.51 -20.74
C GLY A 898 17.60 -21.71 -19.58
N ALA A 899 17.94 -21.07 -18.48
CA ALA A 899 17.12 -20.94 -17.30
C ALA A 899 17.39 -19.56 -16.69
N SER A 900 16.60 -19.17 -15.69
CA SER A 900 16.78 -17.91 -14.97
C SER A 900 16.70 -18.13 -13.47
N ILE A 901 17.43 -17.29 -12.72
CA ILE A 901 17.26 -17.15 -11.28
C ILE A 901 16.84 -15.72 -10.99
N ASP A 902 15.82 -15.61 -10.15
CA ASP A 902 15.24 -14.33 -9.76
C ASP A 902 15.75 -13.92 -8.38
N PHE A 903 16.10 -12.65 -8.24
CA PHE A 903 16.43 -12.05 -6.95
C PHE A 903 15.98 -10.58 -6.94
N TYR A 904 15.86 -9.99 -5.75
CA TYR A 904 15.47 -8.59 -5.62
C TYR A 904 16.39 -7.84 -4.67
N LEU A 905 16.57 -6.55 -4.95
CA LEU A 905 17.24 -5.60 -4.08
C LEU A 905 16.16 -4.82 -3.34
N ASP A 906 16.18 -4.88 -2.01
CA ASP A 906 15.24 -4.15 -1.18
C ASP A 906 15.30 -2.62 -1.42
N GLN A 907 14.27 -1.93 -0.94
CA GLN A 907 14.17 -0.48 -1.11
C GLN A 907 15.33 0.25 -0.44
N ALA A 908 15.85 -0.22 0.69
CA ALA A 908 16.92 0.46 1.41
C ALA A 908 18.23 0.45 0.61
N LEU A 909 18.64 -0.71 0.10
CA LEU A 909 19.81 -0.85 -0.77
C LEU A 909 19.61 -0.10 -2.09
N THR A 910 18.42 -0.18 -2.69
CA THR A 910 18.09 0.55 -3.91
C THR A 910 18.20 2.06 -3.73
N GLN A 911 17.71 2.60 -2.61
CA GLN A 911 17.84 4.03 -2.28
C GLN A 911 19.29 4.43 -2.05
N LYS A 912 20.08 3.61 -1.34
CA LYS A 912 21.51 3.87 -1.16
C LYS A 912 22.28 3.85 -2.49
N LEU A 913 21.96 2.93 -3.40
CA LEU A 913 22.53 2.88 -4.75
C LEU A 913 22.17 4.13 -5.57
N LYS A 914 20.92 4.59 -5.49
CA LYS A 914 20.48 5.87 -6.10
C LYS A 914 21.18 7.07 -5.48
N GLN A 915 21.38 7.07 -4.16
CA GLN A 915 22.11 8.12 -3.45
C GLN A 915 23.59 8.12 -3.84
N LEU A 916 24.20 6.95 -4.01
CA LEU A 916 25.57 6.81 -4.52
C LEU A 916 25.68 7.36 -5.94
N ALA A 917 24.75 6.98 -6.83
CA ALA A 917 24.69 7.53 -8.18
C ALA A 917 24.57 9.07 -8.16
N HIS A 918 23.69 9.61 -7.32
CA HIS A 918 23.53 11.05 -7.13
C HIS A 918 24.81 11.72 -6.61
N THR A 919 25.45 11.14 -5.60
CA THR A 919 26.67 11.68 -4.96
C THR A 919 27.85 11.71 -5.93
N GLU A 920 27.99 10.67 -6.74
CA GLU A 920 29.04 10.55 -7.74
C GLU A 920 28.67 11.16 -9.11
N LYS A 921 27.55 11.88 -9.19
CA LYS A 921 27.06 12.56 -10.41
C LYS A 921 26.93 11.63 -11.62
N THR A 922 26.36 10.45 -11.38
CA THR A 922 26.13 9.42 -12.39
C THR A 922 24.69 8.90 -12.31
N THR A 923 24.36 7.85 -13.06
CA THR A 923 23.04 7.22 -13.07
C THR A 923 23.04 5.87 -12.34
N LEU A 924 21.88 5.43 -11.87
CA LEU A 924 21.71 4.11 -11.26
C LEU A 924 22.18 2.99 -12.22
N TYR A 925 21.83 3.11 -13.51
CA TYR A 925 22.32 2.23 -14.58
C TYR A 925 23.85 2.08 -14.55
N THR A 926 24.57 3.21 -14.45
CA THR A 926 26.04 3.22 -14.47
C THR A 926 26.62 2.55 -13.23
N VAL A 927 26.01 2.75 -12.06
CA VAL A 927 26.42 2.06 -10.82
C VAL A 927 26.27 0.55 -10.97
N LEU A 928 25.10 0.08 -11.42
CA LEU A 928 24.80 -1.33 -11.54
C LEU A 928 25.72 -2.03 -12.56
N ILE A 929 25.92 -1.45 -13.75
CA ILE A 929 26.81 -2.04 -14.74
C ILE A 929 28.28 -1.98 -14.34
N ALA A 930 28.70 -0.96 -13.58
CA ALA A 930 30.06 -0.93 -13.02
C ALA A 930 30.27 -2.09 -12.04
N VAL A 931 29.30 -2.35 -11.15
CA VAL A 931 29.37 -3.49 -10.24
C VAL A 931 29.31 -4.82 -10.99
N PHE A 932 28.49 -4.93 -12.04
CA PHE A 932 28.42 -6.13 -12.87
C PHE A 932 29.77 -6.39 -13.58
N LYS A 933 30.44 -5.36 -14.09
CA LYS A 933 31.78 -5.49 -14.67
C LYS A 933 32.83 -5.90 -13.64
N ILE A 934 32.73 -5.40 -12.40
CA ILE A 934 33.60 -5.86 -11.30
C ILE A 934 33.35 -7.32 -10.96
N LEU A 935 32.09 -7.76 -10.94
CA LEU A 935 31.74 -9.16 -10.74
C LEU A 935 32.42 -10.04 -11.80
N LEU A 936 32.27 -9.69 -13.08
CA LEU A 936 32.93 -10.41 -14.18
C LEU A 936 34.46 -10.43 -14.01
N TYR A 937 35.07 -9.30 -13.66
CA TYR A 937 36.50 -9.21 -13.36
C TYR A 937 36.91 -10.15 -12.21
N ARG A 938 36.14 -10.20 -11.12
CA ARG A 938 36.44 -11.06 -9.97
C ARG A 938 36.32 -12.54 -10.31
N HIS A 939 35.45 -12.89 -11.26
CA HIS A 939 35.29 -14.26 -11.73
C HIS A 939 36.28 -14.66 -12.83
N THR A 940 36.82 -13.75 -13.65
CA THR A 940 37.68 -14.13 -14.78
C THR A 940 39.13 -13.66 -14.65
N ASN A 941 39.40 -12.72 -13.75
CA ASN A 941 40.65 -11.96 -13.64
C ASN A 941 41.06 -11.23 -14.94
N GLN A 942 40.12 -11.03 -15.88
CA GLN A 942 40.38 -10.36 -17.16
C GLN A 942 40.22 -8.85 -17.02
N LYS A 943 41.29 -8.12 -17.33
CA LYS A 943 41.35 -6.67 -17.16
C LYS A 943 40.65 -5.87 -18.26
N ASP A 944 40.25 -6.47 -19.37
CA ASP A 944 39.49 -5.79 -20.42
C ASP A 944 38.18 -6.54 -20.66
N ILE A 945 37.05 -5.87 -20.42
CA ILE A 945 35.73 -6.50 -20.39
C ILE A 945 34.76 -5.75 -21.32
N LEU A 946 34.17 -6.50 -22.26
CA LEU A 946 33.08 -6.06 -23.12
C LEU A 946 31.76 -6.59 -22.57
N VAL A 947 30.78 -5.69 -22.44
CA VAL A 947 29.40 -6.04 -22.05
C VAL A 947 28.47 -5.42 -23.08
N GLY A 948 27.54 -6.22 -23.62
CA GLY A 948 26.46 -5.71 -24.46
C GLY A 948 25.40 -5.02 -23.61
N SER A 949 24.83 -3.93 -24.11
CA SER A 949 23.64 -3.31 -23.53
C SER A 949 22.69 -2.87 -24.62
N PRO A 950 21.40 -3.22 -24.55
CA PRO A 950 20.43 -2.70 -25.49
C PRO A 950 20.16 -1.21 -25.21
N VAL A 951 19.82 -0.50 -26.28
CA VAL A 951 19.31 0.87 -26.26
C VAL A 951 18.00 0.92 -27.04
N ALA A 952 17.12 1.85 -26.70
CA ALA A 952 15.80 1.95 -27.35
C ALA A 952 15.87 2.24 -28.86
N GLY A 953 16.97 2.84 -29.35
CA GLY A 953 17.17 3.16 -30.77
C GLY A 953 16.19 4.19 -31.35
N ARG A 954 15.48 4.92 -30.48
CA ARG A 954 14.51 5.97 -30.80
C ARG A 954 15.08 7.35 -30.51
N SER A 955 16.10 7.74 -31.26
CA SER A 955 16.75 9.05 -31.09
C SER A 955 15.93 10.23 -31.61
N LEU A 956 14.86 9.96 -32.38
CA LEU A 956 13.95 10.96 -32.92
C LEU A 956 12.56 10.86 -32.25
N ALA A 957 11.99 12.02 -31.91
CA ALA A 957 10.69 12.12 -31.25
C ALA A 957 9.55 11.64 -32.15
N GLU A 958 9.72 11.78 -33.46
CA GLU A 958 8.79 11.34 -34.50
C GLU A 958 8.50 9.85 -34.45
N PHE A 959 9.46 9.05 -33.97
CA PHE A 959 9.36 7.59 -33.87
C PHE A 959 9.03 7.10 -32.45
N GLU A 960 8.80 7.98 -31.48
CA GLU A 960 8.61 7.62 -30.07
C GLU A 960 7.39 6.70 -29.83
N ASN A 961 6.28 6.98 -30.52
CA ASN A 961 5.01 6.25 -30.38
C ASN A 961 4.76 5.22 -31.50
N ILE A 962 5.80 4.86 -32.26
CA ILE A 962 5.68 3.93 -33.40
C ILE A 962 6.00 2.50 -32.96
N VAL A 963 5.12 1.55 -33.25
CA VAL A 963 5.37 0.13 -32.98
C VAL A 963 6.32 -0.43 -34.05
N GLY A 964 7.39 -1.11 -33.65
CA GLY A 964 8.40 -1.69 -34.55
C GLY A 964 9.66 -2.18 -33.83
N TYR A 965 10.64 -2.67 -34.57
CA TYR A 965 11.93 -3.12 -34.00
C TYR A 965 12.99 -2.00 -34.08
N PHE A 966 13.12 -1.18 -33.04
CA PHE A 966 14.10 -0.08 -33.02
C PHE A 966 15.34 -0.39 -32.19
N THR A 967 15.29 -1.44 -31.37
CA THR A 967 16.36 -1.78 -30.43
C THR A 967 17.69 -1.92 -31.16
N ASN A 968 18.69 -1.21 -30.67
CA ASN A 968 20.07 -1.36 -31.09
C ASN A 968 20.92 -1.78 -29.88
N ILE A 969 22.12 -2.27 -30.12
CA ILE A 969 23.01 -2.73 -29.06
C ILE A 969 24.26 -1.87 -29.05
N VAL A 970 24.66 -1.39 -27.88
CA VAL A 970 25.95 -0.73 -27.67
C VAL A 970 26.91 -1.66 -26.94
N VAL A 971 28.18 -1.65 -27.36
CA VAL A 971 29.23 -2.46 -26.75
C VAL A 971 30.02 -1.58 -25.79
N LEU A 972 29.99 -1.94 -24.51
CA LEU A 972 30.64 -1.18 -23.44
C LEU A 972 31.97 -1.83 -23.08
N ARG A 973 33.06 -1.38 -23.71
CA ARG A 973 34.44 -1.82 -23.40
C ARG A 973 35.03 -0.98 -22.27
N THR A 974 35.56 -1.63 -21.23
CA THR A 974 36.19 -0.95 -20.09
C THR A 974 37.35 -1.75 -19.55
N ALA A 975 38.47 -1.09 -19.30
CA ALA A 975 39.61 -1.67 -18.61
C ALA A 975 39.47 -1.58 -17.08
N LEU A 976 39.82 -2.66 -16.36
CA LEU A 976 39.86 -2.79 -14.91
C LEU A 976 41.29 -3.05 -14.43
N SER A 977 41.59 -2.67 -13.19
CA SER A 977 42.83 -3.06 -12.50
C SER A 977 42.63 -3.05 -10.99
N ASP A 978 43.44 -3.83 -10.28
CA ASP A 978 43.38 -3.99 -8.81
C ASP A 978 43.60 -2.69 -8.02
N GLU A 979 44.34 -1.73 -8.60
CA GLU A 979 44.68 -0.45 -7.99
C GLU A 979 43.58 0.60 -8.11
N LEU A 980 42.61 0.40 -9.02
CA LEU A 980 41.49 1.32 -9.16
C LEU A 980 40.59 1.24 -7.93
N THR A 981 40.14 2.39 -7.45
CA THR A 981 39.01 2.45 -6.51
C THR A 981 37.70 2.28 -7.28
N PHE A 982 36.66 1.80 -6.60
CA PHE A 982 35.32 1.72 -7.20
C PHE A 982 34.89 3.07 -7.78
N LYS A 983 35.11 4.17 -7.05
CA LYS A 983 34.79 5.53 -7.49
C LYS A 983 35.51 5.95 -8.78
N THR A 984 36.81 5.67 -8.90
CA THR A 984 37.55 5.99 -10.15
C THR A 984 37.03 5.16 -11.31
N PHE A 985 36.77 3.87 -11.08
CA PHE A 985 36.22 2.99 -12.09
C PHE A 985 34.80 3.39 -12.51
N LEU A 986 33.94 3.76 -11.56
CA LEU A 986 32.58 4.25 -11.83
C LEU A 986 32.59 5.47 -12.78
N ARG A 987 33.53 6.39 -12.60
CA ARG A 987 33.69 7.56 -13.51
C ARG A 987 34.13 7.15 -14.91
N GLN A 988 35.02 6.17 -15.01
CA GLN A 988 35.44 5.61 -16.30
C GLN A 988 34.26 4.95 -17.01
N VAL A 989 33.50 4.11 -16.30
CA VAL A 989 32.29 3.46 -16.82
C VAL A 989 31.26 4.51 -17.25
N TYR A 990 31.05 5.56 -16.45
CA TYR A 990 30.16 6.67 -16.81
C TYR A 990 30.57 7.34 -18.13
N GLY A 991 31.88 7.59 -18.31
CA GLY A 991 32.43 8.12 -19.56
C GLY A 991 32.16 7.19 -20.75
N THR A 992 32.41 5.89 -20.59
CA THR A 992 32.12 4.88 -21.63
C THR A 992 30.64 4.86 -22.00
N VAL A 993 29.74 4.80 -21.00
CA VAL A 993 28.28 4.78 -21.23
C VAL A 993 27.83 6.05 -21.94
N LYS A 994 28.25 7.23 -21.46
CA LYS A 994 27.93 8.52 -22.07
C LYS A 994 28.34 8.57 -23.54
N ASN A 995 29.57 8.15 -23.84
CA ASN A 995 30.08 8.17 -25.21
C ASN A 995 29.40 7.11 -26.08
N ALA A 996 29.10 5.93 -25.56
CA ALA A 996 28.34 4.91 -26.29
C ALA A 996 26.93 5.41 -26.66
N LEU A 997 26.22 6.04 -25.71
CA LEU A 997 24.90 6.63 -25.95
C LEU A 997 24.93 7.78 -26.96
N ALA A 998 26.03 8.54 -27.02
CA ALA A 998 26.23 9.59 -28.02
C ALA A 998 26.25 9.04 -29.45
N HIS A 999 26.72 7.79 -29.61
CA HIS A 999 26.94 7.15 -30.90
C HIS A 999 26.02 5.94 -31.13
N GLN A 1000 24.93 5.84 -30.35
CA GLN A 1000 24.02 4.69 -30.31
C GLN A 1000 23.20 4.50 -31.60
N ASP A 1001 23.13 5.52 -32.46
CA ASP A 1001 22.38 5.48 -33.72
C ASP A 1001 23.06 4.60 -34.78
N TYR A 1002 24.35 4.24 -34.60
CA TYR A 1002 25.05 3.38 -35.53
C TYR A 1002 24.68 1.90 -35.30
N PRO A 1003 24.13 1.18 -36.30
CA PRO A 1003 23.68 -0.19 -36.12
C PRO A 1003 24.79 -1.14 -35.72
N PHE A 1004 24.52 -1.98 -34.72
CA PHE A 1004 25.45 -3.00 -34.23
C PHE A 1004 25.92 -3.96 -35.34
N GLN A 1005 25.00 -4.46 -36.16
CA GLN A 1005 25.35 -5.38 -37.26
C GLN A 1005 26.39 -4.79 -38.22
N LEU A 1006 26.33 -3.49 -38.53
CA LEU A 1006 27.34 -2.88 -39.39
C LEU A 1006 28.71 -2.81 -38.73
N LEU A 1007 28.79 -2.78 -37.39
CA LEU A 1007 30.05 -2.92 -36.67
C LEU A 1007 30.62 -4.32 -36.85
N VAL A 1008 29.77 -5.35 -36.73
CA VAL A 1008 30.17 -6.76 -36.94
C VAL A 1008 30.68 -6.95 -38.37
N ASP A 1009 29.90 -6.52 -39.36
CA ASP A 1009 30.21 -6.71 -40.79
C ASP A 1009 31.50 -6.00 -41.20
N ARG A 1010 31.74 -4.79 -40.67
CA ARG A 1010 32.91 -3.96 -41.05
C ARG A 1010 34.17 -4.29 -40.27
N LEU A 1011 34.06 -4.64 -38.99
CA LEU A 1011 35.22 -4.95 -38.15
C LEU A 1011 35.63 -6.42 -38.23
N GLN A 1012 34.71 -7.31 -38.62
CA GLN A 1012 34.94 -8.75 -38.77
C GLN A 1012 35.70 -9.35 -37.57
N PRO A 1013 35.14 -9.26 -36.35
CA PRO A 1013 35.80 -9.80 -35.16
C PRO A 1013 36.05 -11.30 -35.32
N ASN A 1014 37.14 -11.81 -34.72
CA ASN A 1014 37.42 -13.24 -34.73
C ASN A 1014 36.45 -13.96 -33.79
N VAL A 1015 35.40 -14.57 -34.34
CA VAL A 1015 34.35 -15.25 -33.57
C VAL A 1015 34.67 -16.73 -33.44
N GLU A 1016 34.93 -17.20 -32.23
CA GLU A 1016 35.04 -18.63 -31.94
C GLU A 1016 33.67 -19.33 -32.13
N PRO A 1017 33.64 -20.60 -32.62
CA PRO A 1017 32.41 -21.37 -32.69
C PRO A 1017 31.69 -21.43 -31.33
N GLY A 1018 30.40 -21.11 -31.31
CA GLY A 1018 29.57 -21.14 -30.10
C GLY A 1018 29.56 -19.86 -29.25
N ARG A 1019 30.18 -18.76 -29.74
CA ARG A 1019 30.18 -17.42 -29.11
C ARG A 1019 29.46 -16.36 -29.95
N SER A 1020 29.23 -15.20 -29.32
CA SER A 1020 28.71 -14.00 -29.95
C SER A 1020 29.85 -13.14 -30.52
N ALA A 1021 29.53 -12.17 -31.39
CA ALA A 1021 30.53 -11.43 -32.16
C ALA A 1021 31.50 -10.58 -31.31
N PHE A 1022 30.98 -9.84 -30.32
CA PHE A 1022 31.77 -8.90 -29.51
C PHE A 1022 31.68 -9.13 -27.99
N TYR A 1023 30.61 -9.78 -27.51
CA TYR A 1023 30.35 -9.94 -26.08
C TYR A 1023 29.51 -11.19 -25.83
N ASP A 1024 29.83 -11.90 -24.75
CA ASP A 1024 29.10 -13.10 -24.33
C ASP A 1024 28.14 -12.85 -23.16
N VAL A 1025 28.16 -11.62 -22.63
CA VAL A 1025 27.35 -11.18 -21.48
C VAL A 1025 26.54 -9.92 -21.83
N MET A 1026 25.30 -9.86 -21.35
CA MET A 1026 24.39 -8.73 -21.57
C MET A 1026 23.94 -8.13 -20.23
N PHE A 1027 23.84 -6.80 -20.18
CA PHE A 1027 23.26 -6.07 -19.05
C PHE A 1027 22.07 -5.23 -19.52
N ILE A 1028 20.92 -5.40 -18.86
CA ILE A 1028 19.67 -4.71 -19.19
C ILE A 1028 19.12 -4.06 -17.93
N LEU A 1029 18.77 -2.78 -17.99
CA LEU A 1029 17.98 -2.11 -16.95
C LEU A 1029 16.71 -1.56 -17.58
N GLN A 1030 15.57 -2.07 -17.15
CA GLN A 1030 14.26 -1.61 -17.56
C GLN A 1030 13.68 -0.66 -16.53
N LYS A 1031 13.17 0.47 -17.02
CA LYS A 1031 12.34 1.41 -16.25
C LYS A 1031 11.05 1.64 -17.04
N PRO A 1032 9.87 1.31 -16.48
CA PRO A 1032 8.60 1.55 -17.15
C PRO A 1032 8.45 3.01 -17.53
N HIS A 1033 8.09 3.24 -18.80
CA HIS A 1033 8.18 4.57 -19.41
C HIS A 1033 6.99 5.48 -19.08
N ARG A 1034 5.85 4.93 -18.66
CA ARG A 1034 4.65 5.70 -18.32
C ARG A 1034 4.17 5.39 -16.92
N ALA A 1035 4.07 6.46 -16.11
CA ALA A 1035 3.63 6.47 -14.71
C ALA A 1035 2.35 5.68 -14.38
N THR A 1036 1.55 5.38 -15.40
CA THR A 1036 0.20 4.82 -15.31
C THR A 1036 0.03 3.52 -16.10
N GLY A 1037 1.10 2.99 -16.70
CA GLY A 1037 1.06 1.78 -17.53
C GLY A 1037 0.70 0.54 -16.72
N ILE A 1038 0.10 -0.46 -17.38
CA ILE A 1038 -0.39 -1.67 -16.70
C ILE A 1038 0.74 -2.45 -16.01
N ILE A 1039 1.94 -2.43 -16.58
CA ILE A 1039 3.13 -3.12 -16.08
C ILE A 1039 3.59 -2.58 -14.72
N ASP A 1040 3.67 -1.25 -14.59
CA ASP A 1040 4.03 -0.59 -13.32
C ASP A 1040 3.12 -1.07 -12.21
N LYS A 1041 1.81 -1.07 -12.48
CA LYS A 1041 0.81 -1.51 -11.52
C LYS A 1041 0.93 -3.00 -11.23
N LEU A 1042 1.18 -3.84 -12.24
CA LEU A 1042 1.29 -5.30 -12.10
C LEU A 1042 2.51 -5.72 -11.27
N LEU A 1043 3.59 -4.94 -11.30
CA LEU A 1043 4.78 -5.16 -10.48
C LEU A 1043 4.63 -4.65 -9.04
N LEU A 1044 3.66 -3.77 -8.79
CA LEU A 1044 3.42 -3.11 -7.50
C LEU A 1044 2.30 -3.75 -6.69
N ASN A 1045 1.26 -4.25 -7.38
CA ASN A 1045 0.04 -4.77 -6.79
C ASN A 1045 -0.13 -6.24 -7.19
N LYS A 1046 -0.71 -7.06 -6.30
CA LYS A 1046 -1.06 -8.45 -6.65
C LYS A 1046 -2.10 -8.52 -7.78
N THR A 1047 -3.09 -7.62 -7.76
CA THR A 1047 -4.16 -7.54 -8.76
C THR A 1047 -4.35 -6.11 -9.22
N VAL A 1048 -4.51 -5.91 -10.53
CA VAL A 1048 -4.64 -4.59 -11.16
C VAL A 1048 -5.81 -4.57 -12.11
N LYS A 1049 -6.58 -3.48 -12.06
CA LYS A 1049 -7.62 -3.24 -13.05
C LYS A 1049 -7.05 -2.74 -14.38
N TRP A 1050 -7.32 -3.47 -15.46
CA TRP A 1050 -6.97 -3.15 -16.85
C TRP A 1050 -8.25 -3.05 -17.68
N GLY A 1051 -8.81 -1.84 -17.74
CA GLY A 1051 -10.14 -1.63 -18.28
C GLY A 1051 -11.21 -2.28 -17.41
N TRP A 1052 -12.03 -3.18 -17.98
CA TRP A 1052 -12.97 -4.01 -17.21
C TRP A 1052 -12.39 -5.32 -16.68
N LEU A 1053 -11.11 -5.62 -16.93
CA LEU A 1053 -10.45 -6.85 -16.48
C LEU A 1053 -9.65 -6.62 -15.19
N ASP A 1054 -9.65 -7.61 -14.31
CA ASP A 1054 -8.74 -7.66 -13.16
C ASP A 1054 -7.60 -8.62 -13.50
N VAL A 1055 -6.37 -8.12 -13.56
CA VAL A 1055 -5.19 -8.86 -14.04
C VAL A 1055 -4.06 -8.95 -13.00
N GLU A 1056 -3.32 -10.05 -13.03
CA GLU A 1056 -2.16 -10.34 -12.17
C GLU A 1056 -0.99 -10.86 -13.03
N LEU A 1057 0.23 -10.81 -12.48
CA LEU A 1057 1.38 -11.44 -13.14
C LEU A 1057 1.25 -12.96 -13.09
N PHE A 1058 1.40 -13.59 -14.25
CA PHE A 1058 1.50 -15.04 -14.35
C PHE A 1058 2.97 -15.45 -14.45
N GLN A 1059 3.45 -16.26 -13.51
CA GLN A 1059 4.82 -16.76 -13.57
C GLN A 1059 4.93 -17.90 -14.58
N MET A 1060 5.80 -17.73 -15.58
CA MET A 1060 6.11 -18.73 -16.59
C MET A 1060 7.62 -18.99 -16.57
N GLU A 1061 8.02 -20.25 -16.49
CA GLU A 1061 9.44 -20.62 -16.65
C GLU A 1061 9.89 -20.38 -18.10
N GLN A 1062 10.75 -19.37 -18.31
CA GLN A 1062 11.39 -19.15 -19.60
C GLN A 1062 12.65 -20.01 -19.72
N GLN A 1063 12.64 -20.99 -20.62
CA GLN A 1063 13.72 -21.95 -20.81
C GLN A 1063 14.73 -21.55 -21.91
N LEU A 1064 15.01 -20.25 -22.06
CA LEU A 1064 15.80 -19.71 -23.17
C LEU A 1064 16.99 -18.88 -22.68
N GLY A 1065 18.16 -19.13 -23.27
CA GLY A 1065 19.43 -18.48 -22.95
C GLY A 1065 20.10 -17.97 -24.21
N GLU A 1066 19.88 -16.70 -24.55
CA GLU A 1066 20.50 -16.05 -25.71
C GLU A 1066 22.01 -15.95 -25.55
N PHE A 1067 22.46 -15.40 -24.43
CA PHE A 1067 23.86 -15.15 -24.10
C PHE A 1067 24.31 -16.12 -23.01
N ASP A 1068 25.62 -16.19 -22.75
CA ASP A 1068 26.14 -17.04 -21.68
C ASP A 1068 25.54 -16.62 -20.33
N LEU A 1069 25.45 -15.30 -20.12
CA LEU A 1069 24.82 -14.69 -18.96
C LEU A 1069 24.18 -13.36 -19.32
N THR A 1070 22.91 -13.16 -18.96
CA THR A 1070 22.19 -11.89 -19.09
C THR A 1070 21.69 -11.48 -17.72
N LEU A 1071 22.16 -10.34 -17.21
CA LEU A 1071 21.59 -9.70 -16.03
C LEU A 1071 20.58 -8.65 -16.48
N GLU A 1072 19.30 -8.97 -16.28
CA GLU A 1072 18.19 -8.08 -16.54
C GLU A 1072 17.62 -7.57 -15.21
N MET A 1073 17.53 -6.25 -15.06
CA MET A 1073 17.02 -5.62 -13.86
C MET A 1073 15.86 -4.71 -14.19
N MET A 1074 14.89 -4.61 -13.30
CA MET A 1074 13.69 -3.79 -13.45
C MET A 1074 13.43 -2.96 -12.20
N GLU A 1075 13.20 -1.67 -12.38
CA GLU A 1075 12.83 -0.77 -11.29
C GLU A 1075 11.31 -0.75 -11.08
N GLY A 1076 10.86 -1.06 -9.85
CA GLY A 1076 9.44 -1.04 -9.47
C GLY A 1076 9.27 -0.92 -7.96
N GLY A 1077 8.31 -0.11 -7.48
CA GLY A 1077 7.99 -0.02 -6.04
C GLY A 1077 9.10 0.49 -5.14
N GLY A 1078 10.04 1.26 -5.70
CA GLY A 1078 11.23 1.72 -4.98
C GLY A 1078 12.29 0.64 -4.77
N SER A 1079 12.07 -0.58 -5.26
CA SER A 1079 12.99 -1.73 -5.23
C SER A 1079 13.50 -2.05 -6.65
N LEU A 1080 14.49 -2.93 -6.77
CA LEU A 1080 14.95 -3.47 -8.04
C LEU A 1080 14.71 -4.98 -8.08
N TYR A 1081 14.00 -5.45 -9.09
CA TYR A 1081 13.86 -6.88 -9.39
C TYR A 1081 14.91 -7.27 -10.42
N ALA A 1082 15.48 -8.46 -10.33
CA ALA A 1082 16.52 -8.91 -11.22
C ALA A 1082 16.29 -10.37 -11.67
N HIS A 1083 16.50 -10.60 -12.96
CA HIS A 1083 16.50 -11.89 -13.61
C HIS A 1083 17.91 -12.15 -14.13
N LEU A 1084 18.56 -13.19 -13.61
CA LEU A 1084 19.84 -13.65 -14.11
C LEU A 1084 19.60 -14.86 -15.02
N LYS A 1085 19.53 -14.60 -16.33
CA LYS A 1085 19.33 -15.62 -17.37
C LYS A 1085 20.67 -16.20 -17.77
N TYR A 1086 20.74 -17.52 -17.95
CA TYR A 1086 21.98 -18.22 -18.26
C TYR A 1086 21.72 -19.42 -19.17
N ARG A 1087 22.77 -19.87 -19.84
CA ARG A 1087 22.78 -21.08 -20.66
C ARG A 1087 23.00 -22.33 -19.81
N THR A 1088 22.05 -23.27 -19.86
CA THR A 1088 22.09 -24.52 -19.08
C THR A 1088 23.08 -25.53 -19.63
N ASP A 1089 23.58 -25.34 -20.86
CA ASP A 1089 24.68 -26.12 -21.41
C ASP A 1089 26.07 -25.63 -20.95
N LEU A 1090 26.13 -24.49 -20.24
CA LEU A 1090 27.36 -23.91 -19.70
C LEU A 1090 27.39 -23.90 -18.17
N PHE A 1091 26.26 -23.64 -17.52
CA PHE A 1091 26.19 -23.44 -16.08
C PHE A 1091 25.12 -24.30 -15.40
N GLU A 1092 25.42 -24.74 -14.19
CA GLU A 1092 24.47 -25.27 -13.24
C GLU A 1092 23.81 -24.13 -12.44
N ALA A 1093 22.59 -24.37 -11.95
CA ALA A 1093 21.84 -23.38 -11.18
C ALA A 1093 22.60 -22.90 -9.93
N SER A 1094 23.32 -23.81 -9.26
CA SER A 1094 24.13 -23.52 -8.07
C SER A 1094 25.20 -22.45 -8.32
N THR A 1095 25.90 -22.54 -9.45
CA THR A 1095 26.93 -21.56 -9.86
C THR A 1095 26.33 -20.19 -10.12
N ILE A 1096 25.14 -20.15 -10.73
CA ILE A 1096 24.45 -18.88 -11.01
C ILE A 1096 23.87 -18.25 -9.74
N VAL A 1097 23.37 -19.04 -8.79
CA VAL A 1097 22.99 -18.54 -7.45
C VAL A 1097 24.18 -17.86 -6.78
N LEU A 1098 25.37 -18.47 -6.82
CA LEU A 1098 26.58 -17.87 -6.26
C LEU A 1098 26.97 -16.56 -6.97
N ILE A 1099 26.84 -16.49 -8.29
CA ILE A 1099 27.08 -15.25 -9.05
C ILE A 1099 26.10 -14.14 -8.61
N ALA A 1100 24.82 -14.47 -8.39
CA ALA A 1100 23.82 -13.52 -7.90
C ALA A 1100 24.11 -13.03 -6.47
N GLU A 1101 24.50 -13.94 -5.56
CA GLU A 1101 24.90 -13.60 -4.19
C GLU A 1101 26.16 -12.71 -4.16
N ASN A 1102 27.13 -13.01 -5.04
CA ASN A 1102 28.33 -12.20 -5.21
C ASN A 1102 27.98 -10.79 -5.73
N PHE A 1103 27.08 -10.68 -6.70
CA PHE A 1103 26.61 -9.39 -7.18
C PHE A 1103 25.96 -8.56 -6.07
N HIS A 1104 25.06 -9.17 -5.28
CA HIS A 1104 24.42 -8.52 -4.13
C HIS A 1104 25.44 -8.06 -3.07
N THR A 1105 26.45 -8.89 -2.81
CA THR A 1105 27.51 -8.60 -1.84
C THR A 1105 28.43 -7.47 -2.31
N LEU A 1106 28.74 -7.40 -3.60
CA LEU A 1106 29.49 -6.30 -4.18
C LEU A 1106 28.68 -4.99 -4.12
N LEU A 1107 27.38 -5.02 -4.41
CA LEU A 1107 26.49 -3.86 -4.32
C LEU A 1107 26.49 -3.24 -2.92
N LYS A 1108 26.41 -4.06 -1.87
CA LYS A 1108 26.49 -3.60 -0.48
C LYS A 1108 27.84 -2.94 -0.18
N GLN A 1109 28.95 -3.57 -0.58
CA GLN A 1109 30.29 -3.05 -0.31
C GLN A 1109 30.58 -1.70 -0.98
N VAL A 1110 30.15 -1.52 -2.23
CA VAL A 1110 30.40 -0.25 -2.96
C VAL A 1110 29.55 0.90 -2.43
N VAL A 1111 28.38 0.59 -1.86
CA VAL A 1111 27.54 1.54 -1.15
C VAL A 1111 28.16 1.93 0.19
N ASP A 1112 28.67 0.96 0.95
CA ASP A 1112 29.27 1.20 2.26
C ASP A 1112 30.56 2.01 2.18
N ASN A 1113 31.41 1.74 1.18
CA ASN A 1113 32.63 2.52 0.95
C ASN A 1113 33.01 2.59 -0.54
N PRO A 1114 32.60 3.63 -1.28
CA PRO A 1114 32.91 3.77 -2.70
C PRO A 1114 34.40 4.06 -2.98
N ASN A 1115 35.21 4.39 -1.97
CA ASN A 1115 36.65 4.62 -2.14
C ASN A 1115 37.49 3.33 -2.01
N ARG A 1116 36.87 2.20 -1.69
CA ARG A 1116 37.54 0.90 -1.56
C ARG A 1116 38.18 0.50 -2.90
N ARG A 1117 39.36 -0.12 -2.85
CA ARG A 1117 40.03 -0.64 -4.06
C ARG A 1117 39.27 -1.82 -4.62
N ILE A 1118 39.30 -2.03 -5.94
CA ILE A 1118 38.63 -3.16 -6.58
C ILE A 1118 39.18 -4.49 -6.03
N SER A 1119 40.48 -4.56 -5.74
CA SER A 1119 41.13 -5.72 -5.10
C SER A 1119 40.65 -6.04 -3.68
N GLU A 1120 40.10 -5.05 -2.97
CA GLU A 1120 39.57 -5.20 -1.60
C GLU A 1120 38.08 -5.58 -1.59
N LEU A 1121 37.43 -5.64 -2.75
CA LEU A 1121 36.03 -6.06 -2.87
C LEU A 1121 35.95 -7.59 -2.86
N ILE A 1122 35.30 -8.11 -1.81
CA ILE A 1122 35.24 -9.55 -1.56
C ILE A 1122 34.00 -10.14 -2.24
N THR A 1123 34.17 -11.26 -2.92
CA THR A 1123 33.11 -12.15 -3.39
C THR A 1123 33.17 -13.43 -2.56
N HIS A 1124 32.07 -14.17 -2.41
CA HIS A 1124 31.99 -15.47 -1.72
C HIS A 1124 32.71 -16.59 -2.46
N VAL A 1125 33.76 -16.28 -3.24
CA VAL A 1125 34.57 -17.30 -3.89
C VAL A 1125 35.30 -18.07 -2.79
N GLY A 1126 34.98 -19.35 -2.68
CA GLY A 1126 35.45 -20.28 -1.67
C GLY A 1126 36.98 -20.27 -1.52
N LYS A 1127 37.40 -20.58 -0.30
CA LYS A 1127 38.73 -21.14 -0.06
C LYS A 1127 38.98 -22.38 -0.91
#